data_AF-A0YZE2-F1
#
_entry.id   AF-A0YZE2-F1
#
_cell.length_a   1.000
_cell.length_b   1.000
_cell.length_c   1.000
_cell.angle_alpha   90.00
_cell.angle_beta   90.00
_cell.angle_gamma   90.00
#
_symmetry.space_group_name_H-M   'P 1'
#
loop_
_entity.id
_entity.type
_entity.pdbx_description
1 polymer ?
#
loop_
_entity_poly.entity_id
_entity_poly.type
_entity_poly.pdbx_seq_one_letter_code
_entity_poly.pdbx_strand_id
1 'polypeptide(L)'
;MISFTPSQNLICIDAKVEDYEYLCQGVLLGSEVIILNSNQDGVEQITEHLQARIRRRKAPRIQTLHIVSHGSPGCLYLGNSQLNLDTLDQYTEQLQQWRGALTSNAEILLYGCDVAQAESQKSYPYFHLTEQSVFTHTSISPFIQKIQDLTGANIAASSTKIGNNKLGGNWKLDVTTDSILSPLAFTESVKENYAGVLVTFTVENANDAGAGSLRDAIEQANTNDEDDIIEFDPALSGQTINLTDRLNINDNNGNNLTINGPGANNLIINGTGDGFVFQVNTSNPETVVRISGLTVQNARTGIQYGGGEGTLEIDNSLITNNTQFGIVSRSRLVLTNSTLQNNSNRGISLSGSNSIIQGNTFIASTPDAQENGIRVFTQGDETATDNLIIGNFIGTDSSGTSGLGNLQQGILINDGAIGTQVIGNTISGNQGRGISIGGGSNDSIIRGNRIGVTPDGATALPNNSDGILIRNTTGTIIGGVNPEDRNIISGNNGNGILLQTEVDAPIQTSNTQILGNYIGVNATGNTAIPNTGQGIQIDASTLNTIGGVNPGEGNTISGNSADGILIINAASDNTILGNFIGVNAAGDAAVPNTSHGVRIDGSTNNDIGLDRLENPDVPGTNRNVISGNGINGVLITNNSNETKVLGNFIGTNSAGNTAIPNGQTTADPMVINGGIGVEIQNSSSNIIGRNTPGEENTISGNLVDGIRMTGTAELNSTANIIQSNLIGLDATGGTAVPNQNNGILIESSAGNTIGGSEAGQGNVISGNTINGLVLSTANSNQIIGNLIGTNSVGNAAVANSNNGLELDNSTGNGVIGNLISGNTVNGVSIVNASSGNQIQGNRIGVAADGTTGLANANSGIVVDNAVNNIIGGLEAGQANTIAFNTGDGVTVTSNTAVGNGILGNNIFSNGTAEDNTAIGIDLGNDGVTINDAGDTDEGPNTLQNYPELVLAEPVENATVVAGRYNSLPNTAYRLEFFSNAAVDPPGNGQGQSFIGTIDVTTDAEGMHIHSNFTRNR
;
A
#
# COMPACT_ATOMS: atom_id res chain seq x y z
N MET A 1 -37.06 37.12 59.99
CA MET A 1 -36.71 36.48 58.70
C MET A 1 -35.31 35.92 58.84
N ILE A 2 -35.18 34.63 59.14
CA ILE A 2 -33.89 33.94 59.09
C ILE A 2 -33.60 33.76 57.61
N SER A 3 -32.71 34.59 57.04
CA SER A 3 -32.25 34.37 55.67
C SER A 3 -31.31 33.17 55.71
N PHE A 4 -31.76 32.02 55.21
CA PHE A 4 -30.85 30.92 54.90
C PHE A 4 -29.85 31.43 53.87
N THR A 5 -28.59 31.53 54.25
CA THR A 5 -27.50 31.69 53.31
C THR A 5 -27.48 30.44 52.42
N PRO A 6 -27.63 30.56 51.09
CA PRO A 6 -27.63 29.40 50.21
C PRO A 6 -26.29 28.64 50.32
N SER A 7 -26.33 27.31 50.43
CA SER A 7 -25.15 26.48 50.73
C SER A 7 -24.20 26.33 49.55
N GLN A 8 -22.90 26.19 49.79
CA GLN A 8 -21.95 25.80 48.73
C GLN A 8 -22.03 24.30 48.39
N ASN A 9 -22.77 23.50 49.16
CA ASN A 9 -22.98 22.07 48.93
C ASN A 9 -24.41 21.82 48.45
N LEU A 10 -24.54 21.34 47.22
CA LEU A 10 -25.82 21.01 46.59
C LEU A 10 -25.91 19.50 46.37
N ILE A 11 -27.04 18.91 46.76
CA ILE A 11 -27.32 17.49 46.60
C ILE A 11 -28.56 17.35 45.72
N CYS A 12 -28.38 16.79 44.53
CA CYS A 12 -29.43 16.42 43.61
C CYS A 12 -29.75 14.93 43.83
N ILE A 13 -30.99 14.62 44.18
CA ILE A 13 -31.43 13.24 44.36
C ILE A 13 -32.53 12.96 43.35
N ASP A 14 -32.33 11.92 42.55
CA ASP A 14 -33.33 11.44 41.61
C ASP A 14 -34.50 10.77 42.35
N ALA A 15 -35.74 11.12 41.99
CA ALA A 15 -36.92 10.53 42.60
C ALA A 15 -37.13 9.03 42.25
N LYS A 16 -36.39 8.48 41.28
CA LYS A 16 -36.40 7.04 40.97
C LYS A 16 -35.52 6.21 41.91
N VAL A 17 -34.57 6.83 42.62
CA VAL A 17 -33.74 6.13 43.61
C VAL A 17 -34.63 5.59 44.72
N GLU A 18 -34.47 4.32 45.08
CA GLU A 18 -35.31 3.69 46.10
C GLU A 18 -35.18 4.42 47.43
N ASP A 19 -36.29 4.59 48.16
CA ASP A 19 -36.32 5.32 49.44
C ASP A 19 -35.59 6.68 49.41
N TYR A 20 -35.66 7.43 48.30
CA TYR A 20 -35.00 8.74 48.20
C TYR A 20 -35.46 9.71 49.31
N GLU A 21 -36.68 9.60 49.83
CA GLU A 21 -37.14 10.38 50.98
C GLU A 21 -36.36 10.07 52.26
N TYR A 22 -35.87 8.84 52.43
CA TYR A 22 -35.01 8.45 53.54
C TYR A 22 -33.60 9.06 53.37
N LEU A 23 -33.06 9.05 52.14
CA LEU A 23 -31.80 9.73 51.82
C LEU A 23 -31.89 11.23 52.08
N CYS A 24 -33.01 11.87 51.75
CA CYS A 24 -33.26 13.28 52.03
C CYS A 24 -33.19 13.63 53.52
N GLN A 25 -33.63 12.74 54.40
CA GLN A 25 -33.56 12.94 55.85
C GLN A 25 -32.12 12.79 56.39
N GLY A 26 -31.25 12.14 55.62
CA GLY A 26 -29.88 11.78 55.97
C GLY A 26 -28.77 12.68 55.43
N VAL A 27 -29.11 13.76 54.71
CA VAL A 27 -28.11 14.64 54.11
C VAL A 27 -27.29 15.39 55.17
N LEU A 28 -26.02 15.69 54.83
CA LEU A 28 -25.17 16.44 55.74
C LEU A 28 -25.73 17.83 56.09
N LEU A 29 -25.56 18.21 57.36
CA LEU A 29 -26.09 19.45 57.92
C LEU A 29 -25.45 20.65 57.23
N GLY A 30 -26.29 21.52 56.65
CA GLY A 30 -25.83 22.67 55.88
C GLY A 30 -25.77 22.44 54.36
N SER A 31 -26.19 21.29 53.84
CA SER A 31 -26.39 21.06 52.40
C SER A 31 -27.76 21.54 51.91
N GLU A 32 -27.83 21.94 50.66
CA GLU A 32 -29.09 22.22 49.94
C GLU A 32 -29.49 20.97 49.15
N VAL A 33 -30.76 20.58 49.18
CA VAL A 33 -31.27 19.38 48.49
C VAL A 33 -32.26 19.79 47.41
N ILE A 34 -32.09 19.22 46.22
CA ILE A 34 -33.09 19.27 45.15
C ILE A 34 -33.51 17.84 44.79
N ILE A 35 -34.81 17.66 44.57
CA ILE A 35 -35.37 16.40 44.08
C ILE A 35 -35.64 16.56 42.59
N LEU A 36 -35.06 15.68 41.79
CA LEU A 36 -35.30 15.66 40.35
C LEU A 36 -36.61 14.91 40.09
N ASN A 37 -37.49 15.52 39.30
CA ASN A 37 -38.72 14.88 38.87
C ASN A 37 -38.40 13.75 37.88
N SER A 38 -38.90 12.55 38.18
CA SER A 38 -38.67 11.34 37.41
C SER A 38 -39.19 11.40 35.96
N ASN A 39 -40.08 12.34 35.65
CA ASN A 39 -40.73 12.48 34.34
C ASN A 39 -40.21 13.66 33.51
N GLN A 40 -39.11 14.30 33.93
CA GLN A 40 -38.50 15.43 33.25
C GLN A 40 -37.00 15.17 33.06
N ASP A 41 -36.39 15.84 32.09
CA ASP A 41 -34.96 15.68 31.82
C ASP A 41 -34.15 16.13 33.05
N GLY A 42 -33.36 15.22 33.61
CA GLY A 42 -32.65 15.50 34.85
C GLY A 42 -31.48 16.46 34.67
N VAL A 43 -30.83 16.46 33.50
CA VAL A 43 -29.73 17.37 33.19
C VAL A 43 -30.26 18.80 33.04
N GLU A 44 -31.38 18.98 32.34
CA GLU A 44 -32.06 20.27 32.22
C GLU A 44 -32.50 20.79 33.59
N GLN A 45 -33.12 19.95 34.43
CA GLN A 45 -33.54 20.33 35.78
C GLN A 45 -32.37 20.84 36.64
N ILE A 46 -31.23 20.13 36.64
CA ILE A 46 -30.02 20.57 37.36
C ILE A 46 -29.52 21.90 36.78
N THR A 47 -29.47 22.02 35.45
CA THR A 47 -29.05 23.24 34.75
C THR A 47 -29.89 24.44 35.17
N GLU A 48 -31.22 24.31 35.16
CA GLU A 48 -32.14 25.36 35.54
C GLU A 48 -31.92 25.82 36.99
N HIS A 49 -31.71 24.88 37.92
CA HIS A 49 -31.42 25.19 39.32
C HIS A 49 -30.10 25.94 39.49
N LEU A 50 -29.04 25.49 38.81
CA LEU A 50 -27.72 26.13 38.83
C LEU A 50 -27.76 27.55 38.21
N GLN A 51 -28.49 27.73 37.10
CA GLN A 51 -28.65 29.03 36.46
C GLN A 51 -29.50 29.99 37.29
N ALA A 52 -30.62 29.52 37.85
CA ALA A 52 -31.45 30.30 38.77
C ALA A 52 -30.64 30.80 39.98
N ARG A 53 -29.65 30.01 40.41
CA ARG A 53 -28.73 30.37 41.49
C ARG A 53 -27.77 31.50 41.09
N ILE A 54 -27.08 31.39 39.95
CA ILE A 54 -26.13 32.43 39.51
C ILE A 54 -26.84 33.78 39.27
N ARG A 55 -28.09 33.77 38.81
CA ARG A 55 -28.90 34.98 38.62
C ARG A 55 -29.18 35.71 39.94
N ARG A 56 -29.16 35.01 41.08
CA ARG A 56 -29.30 35.60 42.43
C ARG A 56 -27.93 36.10 42.89
N ARG A 57 -27.63 37.39 42.68
CA ARG A 57 -26.35 38.08 43.02
C ARG A 57 -25.74 37.86 44.42
N LYS A 58 -26.45 37.21 45.37
CA LYS A 58 -25.98 36.92 46.74
C LYS A 58 -25.79 35.43 47.03
N ALA A 59 -26.11 34.51 46.11
CA ALA A 59 -25.89 33.09 46.33
C ALA A 59 -24.43 32.73 45.99
N PRO A 60 -23.69 32.04 46.88
CA PRO A 60 -22.35 31.59 46.56
C PRO A 60 -22.39 30.51 45.48
N ARG A 61 -21.32 30.47 44.67
CA ARG A 61 -21.08 29.37 43.71
C ARG A 61 -20.93 28.05 44.44
N ILE A 62 -21.27 26.97 43.75
CA ILE A 62 -21.24 25.61 44.30
C ILE A 62 -19.80 25.13 44.42
N GLN A 63 -19.42 24.70 45.62
CA GLN A 63 -18.15 24.03 45.91
C GLN A 63 -18.28 22.53 45.68
N THR A 64 -19.40 21.93 46.06
CA THR A 64 -19.62 20.49 45.93
C THR A 64 -21.02 20.21 45.39
N LEU A 65 -21.08 19.47 44.27
CA LEU A 65 -22.32 19.00 43.67
C LEU A 65 -22.40 17.48 43.81
N HIS A 66 -23.36 17.00 44.59
CA HIS A 66 -23.65 15.57 44.72
C HIS A 66 -24.81 15.23 43.80
N ILE A 67 -24.67 14.17 43.00
CA ILE A 67 -25.74 13.67 42.14
C ILE A 67 -26.00 12.21 42.51
N VAL A 68 -27.22 11.92 42.95
CA VAL A 68 -27.63 10.60 43.44
C VAL A 68 -28.71 10.06 42.52
N SER A 69 -28.41 8.95 41.86
CA SER A 69 -29.27 8.37 40.83
C SER A 69 -28.99 6.87 40.68
N HIS A 70 -29.78 6.18 39.87
CA HIS A 70 -29.33 4.91 39.31
C HIS A 70 -28.15 5.12 38.37
N GLY A 71 -27.37 4.07 38.16
CA GLY A 71 -26.24 4.07 37.25
C GLY A 71 -25.96 2.67 36.73
N SER A 72 -25.23 2.63 35.63
CA SER A 72 -24.59 1.46 35.04
C SER A 72 -23.20 1.92 34.54
N PRO A 73 -22.28 1.01 34.13
CA PRO A 73 -20.98 1.41 33.60
C PRO A 73 -21.08 2.55 32.57
N GLY A 74 -20.48 3.70 32.91
CA GLY A 74 -20.47 4.94 32.11
C GLY A 74 -21.81 5.63 31.84
N CYS A 75 -22.85 5.37 32.63
CA CYS A 75 -24.16 5.99 32.48
C CYS A 75 -24.79 6.41 33.82
N LEU A 76 -25.38 7.61 33.86
CA LEU A 76 -26.26 8.08 34.93
C LEU A 76 -27.69 8.22 34.41
N TYR A 77 -28.66 7.69 35.14
CA TYR A 77 -30.09 7.83 34.82
C TYR A 77 -30.69 8.99 35.63
N LEU A 78 -30.94 10.12 34.97
CA LEU A 78 -31.41 11.36 35.62
C LEU A 78 -32.81 11.73 35.09
N GLY A 79 -33.82 11.60 35.93
CA GLY A 79 -35.22 11.82 35.61
C GLY A 79 -35.70 10.81 34.56
N ASN A 80 -36.07 11.33 33.38
CA ASN A 80 -36.34 10.51 32.20
C ASN A 80 -35.23 10.55 31.13
N SER A 81 -34.05 11.07 31.47
CA SER A 81 -32.88 11.17 30.59
C SER A 81 -31.75 10.23 31.02
N GLN A 82 -30.90 9.86 30.06
CA GLN A 82 -29.64 9.17 30.33
C GLN A 82 -28.49 10.14 30.04
N LEU A 83 -27.52 10.19 30.94
CA LEU A 83 -26.27 10.91 30.75
C LEU A 83 -25.14 9.89 30.63
N ASN A 84 -24.69 9.65 29.40
CA ASN A 84 -23.67 8.67 29.01
C ASN A 84 -22.84 9.22 27.83
N LEU A 85 -21.83 8.48 27.34
CA LEU A 85 -20.96 8.97 26.25
C LEU A 85 -21.70 9.31 24.95
N ASP A 86 -22.78 8.59 24.62
CA ASP A 86 -23.57 8.83 23.40
C ASP A 86 -24.45 10.09 23.49
N THR A 87 -24.79 10.51 24.71
CA THR A 87 -25.69 11.65 24.98
C THR A 87 -24.94 12.90 25.47
N LEU A 88 -23.72 12.75 25.99
CA LEU A 88 -22.93 13.84 26.59
C LEU A 88 -22.70 15.00 25.62
N ASP A 89 -22.45 14.71 24.34
CA ASP A 89 -22.24 15.76 23.35
C ASP A 89 -23.51 16.61 23.12
N GLN A 90 -24.70 16.02 23.27
CA GLN A 90 -26.00 16.72 23.18
C GLN A 90 -26.23 17.66 24.37
N TYR A 91 -25.66 17.33 25.55
CA TYR A 91 -25.73 18.14 26.77
C TYR A 91 -24.53 19.07 26.98
N THR A 92 -23.67 19.24 25.97
CA THR A 92 -22.45 20.08 26.06
C THR A 92 -22.76 21.48 26.58
N GLU A 93 -23.81 22.13 26.05
CA GLU A 93 -24.17 23.49 26.45
C GLU A 93 -24.60 23.55 27.93
N GLN A 94 -25.43 22.60 28.37
CA GLN A 94 -25.92 22.47 29.74
C GLN A 94 -24.76 22.22 30.72
N LEU A 95 -23.85 21.30 30.40
CA LEU A 95 -22.71 20.96 31.27
C LEU A 95 -21.67 22.09 31.33
N GLN A 96 -21.45 22.82 30.24
CA GLN A 96 -20.66 24.05 30.26
C GLN A 96 -21.36 25.17 31.05
N GLN A 97 -22.69 25.21 31.05
CA GLN A 97 -23.45 26.10 31.93
C GLN A 97 -23.28 25.72 33.41
N TRP A 98 -23.13 24.42 33.74
CA TRP A 98 -22.81 23.99 35.11
C TRP A 98 -21.47 24.57 35.57
N ARG A 99 -20.44 24.51 34.72
CA ARG A 99 -19.12 25.12 34.99
C ARG A 99 -19.23 26.59 35.43
N GLY A 100 -20.17 27.34 34.85
CA GLY A 100 -20.44 28.73 35.24
C GLY A 100 -20.97 28.91 36.68
N ALA A 101 -21.62 27.88 37.23
CA ALA A 101 -22.20 27.87 38.58
C ALA A 101 -21.25 27.30 39.64
N LEU A 102 -20.26 26.53 39.21
CA LEU A 102 -19.23 25.91 40.02
C LEU A 102 -18.08 26.88 40.36
N THR A 103 -17.44 26.66 41.50
CA THR A 103 -16.13 27.25 41.82
C THR A 103 -15.03 26.64 40.94
N SER A 104 -13.85 27.26 40.87
CA SER A 104 -12.75 26.81 40.01
C SER A 104 -12.11 25.48 40.44
N ASN A 105 -12.36 25.05 41.68
CA ASN A 105 -11.91 23.80 42.28
C ASN A 105 -13.11 23.01 42.81
N ALA A 106 -14.26 23.13 42.14
CA ALA A 106 -15.47 22.43 42.56
C ALA A 106 -15.31 20.91 42.40
N GLU A 107 -16.05 20.18 43.21
CA GLU A 107 -16.08 18.72 43.19
C GLU A 107 -17.48 18.23 42.80
N ILE A 108 -17.57 17.28 41.87
CA ILE A 108 -18.81 16.58 41.51
C ILE A 108 -18.70 15.13 42.01
N LEU A 109 -19.61 14.74 42.89
CA LEU A 109 -19.65 13.39 43.45
C LEU A 109 -20.87 12.65 42.90
N LEU A 110 -20.62 11.58 42.15
CA LEU A 110 -21.62 10.81 41.42
C LEU A 110 -21.94 9.50 42.15
N TYR A 111 -23.15 9.39 42.69
CA TYR A 111 -23.65 8.24 43.45
C TYR A 111 -24.62 7.44 42.58
N GLY A 112 -24.08 6.71 41.61
CA GLY A 112 -24.79 5.69 40.85
C GLY A 112 -24.00 4.40 40.82
N CYS A 113 -24.70 3.27 40.72
CA CYS A 113 -24.07 1.96 40.66
C CYS A 113 -23.14 1.86 39.46
N ASP A 114 -21.89 1.45 39.69
CA ASP A 114 -20.92 1.08 38.66
C ASP A 114 -20.59 2.19 37.62
N VAL A 115 -21.00 3.44 37.84
CA VAL A 115 -20.88 4.56 36.89
C VAL A 115 -19.43 4.80 36.41
N ALA A 116 -18.46 4.53 37.27
CA ALA A 116 -17.04 4.64 36.98
C ALA A 116 -16.34 3.28 36.86
N GLN A 117 -17.10 2.19 36.76
CA GLN A 117 -16.54 0.88 36.42
C GLN A 117 -15.90 1.01 35.04
N ALA A 118 -14.68 0.47 34.91
CA ALA A 118 -13.92 0.58 33.67
C ALA A 118 -14.70 -0.09 32.53
N GLU A 119 -15.29 0.73 31.67
CA GLU A 119 -15.96 0.26 30.45
C GLU A 119 -14.94 -0.46 29.57
N SER A 120 -15.28 -1.68 29.13
CA SER A 120 -14.63 -2.26 27.97
C SER A 120 -14.91 -1.35 26.78
N GLN A 121 -13.85 -0.66 26.34
CA GLN A 121 -13.77 0.25 25.20
C GLN A 121 -14.92 0.13 24.19
N LYS A 122 -15.63 1.23 23.90
CA LYS A 122 -16.24 1.41 22.58
C LYS A 122 -16.01 2.78 21.97
N SER A 123 -15.48 2.67 20.75
CA SER A 123 -15.58 3.55 19.59
C SER A 123 -14.92 4.92 19.63
N TYR A 124 -13.80 4.94 18.91
CA TYR A 124 -13.12 6.11 18.35
C TYR A 124 -14.07 6.92 17.46
N PRO A 125 -14.27 8.22 17.73
CA PRO A 125 -15.01 9.09 16.84
C PRO A 125 -14.05 9.80 15.88
N TYR A 126 -14.32 9.62 14.58
CA TYR A 126 -13.91 10.42 13.41
C TYR A 126 -12.55 10.21 12.74
N PHE A 127 -12.62 9.99 11.42
CA PHE A 127 -11.82 10.82 10.54
C PHE A 127 -12.42 12.23 10.52
N HIS A 128 -11.80 13.13 11.26
CA HIS A 128 -11.43 14.44 10.72
C HIS A 128 -10.01 14.68 11.23
N LEU A 129 -9.02 14.43 10.36
CA LEU A 129 -7.63 14.75 10.61
C LEU A 129 -7.51 16.24 11.00
N THR A 130 -6.97 16.52 12.19
CA THR A 130 -5.82 17.42 12.37
C THR A 130 -5.23 17.30 13.78
N GLU A 131 -3.89 17.26 13.79
CA GLU A 131 -2.91 17.56 14.85
C GLU A 131 -2.81 16.69 16.13
N GLN A 132 -1.72 15.91 16.13
CA GLN A 132 -0.78 15.69 17.23
C GLN A 132 -1.26 15.03 18.54
N SER A 133 -0.92 13.74 18.61
CA SER A 133 -0.05 13.16 19.65
C SER A 133 -0.65 12.57 20.95
N VAL A 134 -0.13 11.38 21.24
CA VAL A 134 0.08 10.75 22.57
C VAL A 134 -1.12 10.04 23.22
N PHE A 135 -1.12 8.70 23.12
CA PHE A 135 -1.84 7.83 24.04
C PHE A 135 -1.02 7.62 25.33
N THR A 136 -1.59 8.01 26.48
CA THR A 136 -1.17 7.51 27.80
C THR A 136 -2.34 6.81 28.47
N HIS A 137 -2.09 5.62 28.99
CA HIS A 137 -3.03 4.84 29.79
C HIS A 137 -3.38 5.56 31.11
N THR A 138 -4.68 5.79 31.37
CA THR A 138 -5.20 6.18 32.69
C THR A 138 -6.37 5.28 33.09
N SER A 139 -6.44 4.95 34.39
CA SER A 139 -7.44 4.07 35.01
C SER A 139 -8.81 4.72 35.28
N ILE A 140 -9.16 5.78 34.54
CA ILE A 140 -10.40 6.56 34.71
C ILE A 140 -11.29 6.32 33.49
N SER A 141 -12.59 6.06 33.68
CA SER A 141 -13.50 5.78 32.56
C SER A 141 -13.68 7.01 31.65
N PRO A 142 -13.84 6.84 30.31
CA PRO A 142 -13.98 7.95 29.38
C PRO A 142 -15.19 8.84 29.67
N PHE A 143 -16.29 8.24 30.16
CA PHE A 143 -17.47 8.97 30.64
C PHE A 143 -17.11 10.01 31.72
N ILE A 144 -16.36 9.58 32.75
CA ILE A 144 -15.92 10.43 33.86
C ILE A 144 -14.97 11.51 33.36
N GLN A 145 -14.04 11.16 32.46
CA GLN A 145 -13.13 12.14 31.87
C GLN A 145 -13.89 13.23 31.10
N LYS A 146 -14.87 12.85 30.27
CA LYS A 146 -15.64 13.79 29.46
C LYS A 146 -16.50 14.74 30.32
N ILE A 147 -17.11 14.26 31.41
CA ILE A 147 -17.81 15.14 32.36
C ILE A 147 -16.83 16.11 33.01
N GLN A 148 -15.63 15.65 33.39
CA GLN A 148 -14.60 16.54 33.95
C GLN A 148 -14.22 17.63 32.95
N ASP A 149 -14.01 17.27 31.69
CA ASP A 149 -13.62 18.22 30.65
C ASP A 149 -14.71 19.26 30.39
N LEU A 150 -15.97 18.84 30.33
CA LEU A 150 -17.12 19.73 30.08
C LEU A 150 -17.42 20.65 31.27
N THR A 151 -17.33 20.14 32.50
CA THR A 151 -17.70 20.89 33.72
C THR A 151 -16.52 21.62 34.37
N GLY A 152 -15.29 21.19 34.10
CA GLY A 152 -14.06 21.66 34.74
C GLY A 152 -13.92 21.32 36.23
N ALA A 153 -14.72 20.39 36.75
CA ALA A 153 -14.74 20.01 38.16
C ALA A 153 -13.96 18.70 38.42
N ASN A 154 -13.47 18.53 39.64
CA ASN A 154 -12.90 17.26 40.07
C ASN A 154 -14.02 16.26 40.33
N ILE A 155 -13.90 15.03 39.83
CA ILE A 155 -14.99 14.05 39.89
C ILE A 155 -14.61 12.91 40.82
N ALA A 156 -15.54 12.53 41.69
CA ALA A 156 -15.52 11.26 42.42
C ALA A 156 -16.73 10.44 41.99
N ALA A 157 -16.52 9.17 41.65
CA ALA A 157 -17.58 8.27 41.25
C ALA A 157 -17.28 6.84 41.70
N SER A 158 -18.30 5.99 41.73
CA SER A 158 -18.18 4.60 42.14
C SER A 158 -17.91 3.68 40.96
N SER A 159 -16.93 2.79 41.08
CA SER A 159 -16.73 1.64 40.20
C SER A 159 -17.49 0.39 40.62
N THR A 160 -18.23 0.49 41.74
CA THR A 160 -19.00 -0.61 42.33
C THR A 160 -20.43 -0.14 42.63
N LYS A 161 -21.34 -1.07 42.99
CA LYS A 161 -22.70 -0.73 43.44
C LYS A 161 -22.68 0.25 44.62
N ILE A 162 -23.53 1.29 44.56
CA ILE A 162 -23.71 2.25 45.66
C ILE A 162 -24.94 1.87 46.50
N GLY A 163 -24.81 1.76 47.82
CA GLY A 163 -25.92 1.45 48.72
C GLY A 163 -25.56 0.52 49.89
N ASN A 164 -26.48 -0.39 50.21
CA ASN A 164 -26.41 -1.25 51.40
C ASN A 164 -25.28 -2.29 51.34
N ASN A 165 -24.49 -2.41 52.42
CA ASN A 165 -23.39 -3.38 52.49
C ASN A 165 -23.83 -4.85 52.45
N LYS A 166 -25.04 -5.17 52.88
CA LYS A 166 -25.58 -6.53 52.90
C LYS A 166 -26.00 -6.98 51.50
N LEU A 167 -26.01 -6.05 50.56
CA LEU A 167 -26.53 -6.18 49.22
C LEU A 167 -25.44 -5.97 48.15
N GLY A 168 -24.17 -6.09 48.56
CA GLY A 168 -22.99 -5.89 47.72
C GLY A 168 -22.68 -4.43 47.39
N GLY A 169 -23.55 -3.50 47.78
CA GLY A 169 -23.33 -2.07 47.65
C GLY A 169 -22.42 -1.51 48.73
N ASN A 170 -21.83 -0.35 48.49
CA ASN A 170 -21.15 0.42 49.51
C ASN A 170 -21.35 1.91 49.23
N TRP A 171 -20.76 2.82 50.02
CA TRP A 171 -20.89 4.26 49.74
C TRP A 171 -19.57 4.88 49.28
N LYS A 172 -18.66 4.06 48.74
CA LYS A 172 -17.32 4.47 48.35
C LYS A 172 -17.34 4.97 46.90
N LEU A 173 -16.85 6.20 46.71
CA LEU A 173 -16.55 6.75 45.39
C LEU A 173 -15.06 6.56 45.16
N ASP A 174 -14.69 5.42 44.58
CA ASP A 174 -13.33 4.91 44.52
C ASP A 174 -12.56 5.30 43.25
N VAL A 175 -13.25 5.88 42.26
CA VAL A 175 -12.63 6.49 41.08
C VAL A 175 -12.66 7.99 41.23
N THR A 176 -11.49 8.62 41.15
CA THR A 176 -11.35 10.07 41.30
C THR A 176 -10.45 10.66 40.21
N THR A 177 -10.84 11.78 39.61
CA THR A 177 -10.00 12.46 38.60
C THR A 177 -8.89 13.32 39.21
N ASP A 178 -9.00 13.66 40.50
CA ASP A 178 -8.00 14.36 41.32
C ASP A 178 -8.32 14.10 42.81
N SER A 179 -7.60 14.74 43.74
CA SER A 179 -7.86 14.67 45.18
C SER A 179 -9.24 15.27 45.52
N ILE A 180 -10.12 14.45 46.09
CA ILE A 180 -11.46 14.85 46.56
C ILE A 180 -11.39 15.15 48.06
N LEU A 181 -11.74 16.38 48.44
CA LEU A 181 -11.69 16.85 49.83
C LEU A 181 -13.07 16.86 50.51
N SER A 182 -14.16 16.83 49.73
CA SER A 182 -15.52 16.87 50.27
C SER A 182 -15.92 15.55 50.92
N PRO A 183 -16.66 15.60 52.05
CA PRO A 183 -17.29 14.41 52.62
C PRO A 183 -18.42 13.91 51.71
N LEU A 184 -18.80 12.64 51.86
CA LEU A 184 -19.94 12.05 51.15
C LEU A 184 -21.27 12.73 51.54
N ALA A 185 -22.29 12.64 50.68
CA ALA A 185 -23.56 13.37 50.81
C ALA A 185 -24.35 13.06 52.11
N PHE A 186 -24.19 11.87 52.68
CA PHE A 186 -25.06 11.31 53.71
C PHE A 186 -24.34 10.96 55.02
N THR A 187 -25.06 11.09 56.13
CA THR A 187 -24.59 10.68 57.47
C THR A 187 -24.36 9.16 57.55
N GLU A 188 -23.44 8.72 58.42
CA GLU A 188 -23.16 7.28 58.62
C GLU A 188 -24.41 6.48 58.99
N SER A 189 -25.28 7.04 59.83
CA SER A 189 -26.54 6.37 60.22
C SER A 189 -27.47 6.08 59.04
N VAL A 190 -27.47 6.90 57.98
CA VAL A 190 -28.30 6.66 56.79
C VAL A 190 -27.59 5.70 55.84
N LYS A 191 -26.27 5.82 55.68
CA LYS A 191 -25.47 4.89 54.88
C LYS A 191 -25.53 3.45 55.40
N GLU A 192 -25.55 3.25 56.72
CA GLU A 192 -25.64 1.93 57.36
C GLU A 192 -27.02 1.27 57.27
N ASN A 193 -28.10 2.04 57.11
CA ASN A 193 -29.48 1.56 57.21
C ASN A 193 -30.31 1.68 55.91
N TYR A 194 -29.74 2.23 54.83
CA TYR A 194 -30.39 2.34 53.52
C TYR A 194 -30.62 0.96 52.87
N ALA A 195 -31.78 0.71 52.22
CA ALA A 195 -32.28 -0.65 51.94
C ALA A 195 -32.38 -1.09 50.45
N GLY A 196 -32.10 -0.24 49.44
CA GLY A 196 -32.36 -0.56 48.02
C GLY A 196 -31.45 -1.64 47.38
N VAL A 197 -32.04 -2.51 46.52
CA VAL A 197 -31.38 -3.53 45.68
C VAL A 197 -32.21 -4.02 44.50
N LEU A 198 -31.51 -4.33 43.41
CA LEU A 198 -31.88 -5.30 42.38
C LEU A 198 -32.17 -6.69 42.96
N VAL A 199 -33.15 -7.39 42.39
CA VAL A 199 -33.47 -8.76 42.83
C VAL A 199 -32.31 -9.67 42.44
N THR A 200 -31.68 -10.31 43.44
CA THR A 200 -30.62 -11.31 43.23
C THR A 200 -31.21 -12.70 43.45
N PHE A 201 -31.17 -13.54 42.43
CA PHE A 201 -31.51 -14.95 42.51
C PHE A 201 -30.22 -15.76 42.70
N THR A 202 -30.18 -16.60 43.74
CA THR A 202 -29.01 -17.44 44.02
C THR A 202 -29.27 -18.87 43.53
N VAL A 203 -28.37 -19.40 42.73
CA VAL A 203 -28.30 -20.82 42.38
C VAL A 203 -27.62 -21.57 43.52
N GLU A 204 -28.37 -22.39 44.23
CA GLU A 204 -27.95 -23.07 45.47
C GLU A 204 -27.48 -24.52 45.22
N ASN A 205 -27.86 -25.12 44.09
CA ASN A 205 -27.56 -26.52 43.82
C ASN A 205 -27.29 -26.79 42.32
N ALA A 206 -26.59 -27.91 42.04
CA ALA A 206 -26.20 -28.29 40.70
C ALA A 206 -27.27 -29.10 39.92
N ASN A 207 -28.51 -29.14 40.42
CA ASN A 207 -29.59 -29.81 39.72
C ASN A 207 -30.00 -29.00 38.48
N ASP A 208 -30.50 -29.68 37.45
CA ASP A 208 -31.02 -29.03 36.25
C ASP A 208 -32.31 -28.23 36.48
N ALA A 209 -33.15 -28.66 37.43
CA ALA A 209 -34.46 -28.09 37.67
C ALA A 209 -34.87 -28.24 39.15
N GLY A 210 -35.90 -27.48 39.53
CA GLY A 210 -36.40 -27.41 40.91
C GLY A 210 -35.79 -26.24 41.69
N ALA A 211 -36.33 -26.00 42.89
CA ALA A 211 -35.97 -24.85 43.71
C ALA A 211 -34.44 -24.71 43.90
N GLY A 212 -33.91 -23.51 43.66
CA GLY A 212 -32.49 -23.19 43.82
C GLY A 212 -31.58 -23.73 42.68
N SER A 213 -32.14 -24.24 41.59
CA SER A 213 -31.38 -24.57 40.38
C SER A 213 -31.14 -23.36 39.47
N LEU A 214 -30.19 -23.44 38.54
CA LEU A 214 -29.96 -22.39 37.54
C LEU A 214 -31.20 -22.14 36.67
N ARG A 215 -31.93 -23.20 36.32
CA ARG A 215 -33.16 -23.09 35.55
C ARG A 215 -34.24 -22.35 36.32
N ASP A 216 -34.41 -22.64 37.60
CA ASP A 216 -35.35 -21.95 38.48
C ASP A 216 -35.02 -20.45 38.61
N ALA A 217 -33.73 -20.11 38.77
CA ALA A 217 -33.29 -18.71 38.80
C ALA A 217 -33.58 -17.98 37.48
N ILE A 218 -33.33 -18.61 36.33
CA ILE A 218 -33.62 -18.04 35.01
C ILE A 218 -35.13 -17.90 34.79
N GLU A 219 -35.93 -18.89 35.21
CA GLU A 219 -37.40 -18.83 35.12
C GLU A 219 -37.97 -17.68 35.98
N GLN A 220 -37.41 -17.44 37.16
CA GLN A 220 -37.77 -16.31 38.00
C GLN A 220 -37.41 -14.97 37.34
N ALA A 221 -36.19 -14.82 36.84
CA ALA A 221 -35.74 -13.63 36.14
C ALA A 221 -36.59 -13.31 34.89
N ASN A 222 -36.91 -14.32 34.08
CA ASN A 222 -37.78 -14.14 32.90
C ASN A 222 -39.20 -13.61 33.23
N THR A 223 -39.64 -13.70 34.49
CA THR A 223 -40.96 -13.21 34.93
C THR A 223 -40.90 -11.94 35.77
N ASN A 224 -39.70 -11.49 36.13
CA ASN A 224 -39.50 -10.25 36.85
C ASN A 224 -39.44 -9.08 35.85
N ASP A 225 -40.04 -7.95 36.23
CA ASP A 225 -40.09 -6.74 35.40
C ASP A 225 -38.95 -5.77 35.72
N GLU A 226 -38.13 -6.07 36.74
CA GLU A 226 -36.99 -5.28 37.20
C GLU A 226 -35.66 -5.92 36.77
N ASP A 227 -34.57 -5.16 36.80
CA ASP A 227 -33.22 -5.67 36.51
C ASP A 227 -32.82 -6.81 37.47
N ASP A 228 -32.31 -7.90 36.89
CA ASP A 228 -32.08 -9.18 37.55
C ASP A 228 -30.61 -9.58 37.59
N ILE A 229 -30.20 -10.18 38.71
CA ILE A 229 -28.88 -10.79 38.85
C ILE A 229 -29.02 -12.24 39.30
N ILE A 230 -28.36 -13.15 38.59
CA ILE A 230 -28.21 -14.55 38.98
C ILE A 230 -26.77 -14.77 39.45
N GLU A 231 -26.62 -15.16 40.71
CA GLU A 231 -25.33 -15.56 41.29
C GLU A 231 -25.34 -17.04 41.67
N PHE A 232 -24.16 -17.63 41.85
CA PHE A 232 -24.02 -19.02 42.26
C PHE A 232 -23.48 -19.11 43.69
N ASP A 233 -24.05 -20.00 44.49
CA ASP A 233 -23.50 -20.34 45.79
C ASP A 233 -22.03 -20.77 45.62
N PRO A 234 -21.08 -20.23 46.41
CA PRO A 234 -19.67 -20.62 46.36
C PRO A 234 -19.41 -22.14 46.41
N ALA A 235 -20.31 -22.92 47.01
CA ALA A 235 -20.26 -24.38 47.07
C ALA A 235 -20.40 -25.06 45.69
N LEU A 236 -20.86 -24.36 44.67
CA LEU A 236 -20.95 -24.85 43.28
C LEU A 236 -19.62 -24.75 42.52
N SER A 237 -18.62 -24.09 43.08
CA SER A 237 -17.27 -24.06 42.48
C SER A 237 -16.69 -25.48 42.36
N GLY A 238 -16.19 -25.80 41.17
CA GLY A 238 -15.70 -27.11 40.75
C GLY A 238 -16.80 -28.09 40.29
N GLN A 239 -18.07 -27.69 40.27
CA GLN A 239 -19.17 -28.58 39.89
C GLN A 239 -19.55 -28.50 38.40
N THR A 240 -20.36 -29.46 37.98
CA THR A 240 -20.99 -29.50 36.65
C THR A 240 -22.51 -29.54 36.81
N ILE A 241 -23.21 -28.59 36.20
CA ILE A 241 -24.67 -28.61 36.03
C ILE A 241 -24.96 -29.34 34.72
N ASN A 242 -25.56 -30.52 34.82
CA ASN A 242 -25.94 -31.33 33.64
C ASN A 242 -27.38 -31.02 33.25
N LEU A 243 -27.56 -30.43 32.07
CA LEU A 243 -28.87 -30.04 31.58
C LEU A 243 -29.64 -31.21 31.00
N THR A 244 -30.97 -31.22 31.16
CA THR A 244 -31.86 -32.14 30.43
C THR A 244 -32.50 -31.49 29.19
N ASP A 245 -32.53 -30.15 29.14
CA ASP A 245 -32.94 -29.34 28.00
C ASP A 245 -32.24 -27.96 28.05
N ARG A 246 -32.38 -27.14 27.01
CA ARG A 246 -31.82 -25.78 26.93
C ARG A 246 -32.31 -24.87 28.08
N LEU A 247 -31.50 -23.88 28.44
CA LEU A 247 -31.88 -22.77 29.31
C LEU A 247 -32.41 -21.62 28.43
N ASN A 248 -33.69 -21.26 28.60
CA ASN A 248 -34.31 -20.19 27.84
C ASN A 248 -34.25 -18.88 28.63
N ILE A 249 -33.58 -17.88 28.09
CA ILE A 249 -33.60 -16.49 28.56
C ILE A 249 -34.52 -15.73 27.60
N ASN A 250 -35.69 -15.34 28.09
CA ASN A 250 -36.75 -14.67 27.34
C ASN A 250 -37.07 -13.34 28.03
N ASP A 251 -36.13 -12.41 27.95
CA ASP A 251 -36.26 -11.10 28.56
C ASP A 251 -37.07 -10.19 27.61
N ASN A 252 -38.39 -10.22 27.80
CA ASN A 252 -39.34 -9.48 26.97
C ASN A 252 -39.88 -8.21 27.64
N ASN A 253 -39.45 -7.94 28.88
CA ASN A 253 -40.07 -6.91 29.72
C ASN A 253 -39.24 -5.62 29.75
N GLY A 254 -38.05 -5.64 29.16
CA GLY A 254 -37.18 -4.47 29.01
C GLY A 254 -36.18 -4.28 30.14
N ASN A 255 -36.09 -5.26 31.05
CA ASN A 255 -35.08 -5.32 32.09
C ASN A 255 -33.75 -5.85 31.54
N ASN A 256 -32.71 -5.75 32.35
CA ASN A 256 -31.42 -6.38 32.12
C ASN A 256 -31.28 -7.63 32.97
N LEU A 257 -30.64 -8.67 32.41
CA LEU A 257 -30.29 -9.87 33.14
C LEU A 257 -28.77 -10.04 33.19
N THR A 258 -28.21 -10.23 34.38
CA THR A 258 -26.80 -10.58 34.56
C THR A 258 -26.64 -11.95 35.22
N ILE A 259 -25.95 -12.88 34.57
CA ILE A 259 -25.59 -14.20 35.12
C ILE A 259 -24.09 -14.21 35.44
N ASN A 260 -23.76 -14.20 36.73
CA ASN A 260 -22.39 -14.11 37.23
C ASN A 260 -21.88 -15.46 37.71
N GLY A 261 -21.17 -16.19 36.85
CA GLY A 261 -20.48 -17.42 37.20
C GLY A 261 -19.29 -17.21 38.14
N PRO A 262 -18.88 -18.26 38.90
CA PRO A 262 -17.75 -18.18 39.84
C PRO A 262 -16.37 -18.15 39.15
N GLY A 263 -16.33 -18.00 37.82
CA GLY A 263 -15.15 -18.05 36.97
C GLY A 263 -15.17 -19.26 36.03
N ALA A 264 -14.73 -19.10 34.78
CA ALA A 264 -14.85 -20.13 33.75
C ALA A 264 -14.31 -21.50 34.18
N ASN A 265 -13.19 -21.55 34.89
CA ASN A 265 -12.59 -22.81 35.36
C ASN A 265 -13.32 -23.46 36.54
N ASN A 266 -14.32 -22.79 37.10
CA ASN A 266 -14.96 -23.16 38.36
C ASN A 266 -16.39 -23.66 38.19
N LEU A 267 -17.05 -23.49 37.04
CA LEU A 267 -18.40 -24.04 36.87
C LEU A 267 -18.68 -24.40 35.42
N ILE A 268 -19.09 -25.65 35.21
CA ILE A 268 -19.44 -26.18 33.90
C ILE A 268 -20.96 -26.25 33.78
N ILE A 269 -21.51 -25.60 32.76
CA ILE A 269 -22.88 -25.81 32.28
C ILE A 269 -22.80 -26.76 31.09
N ASN A 270 -23.24 -28.00 31.32
CA ASN A 270 -23.08 -29.12 30.39
C ASN A 270 -24.39 -29.41 29.67
N GLY A 271 -24.41 -29.24 28.35
CA GLY A 271 -25.54 -29.52 27.49
C GLY A 271 -25.83 -31.01 27.29
N THR A 272 -26.77 -31.30 26.39
CA THR A 272 -27.29 -32.65 26.11
C THR A 272 -26.64 -33.35 24.91
N GLY A 273 -25.73 -32.67 24.21
CA GLY A 273 -25.10 -33.12 22.95
C GLY A 273 -25.82 -32.65 21.68
N ASP A 274 -27.07 -32.19 21.77
CA ASP A 274 -27.84 -31.53 20.69
C ASP A 274 -28.41 -30.19 21.19
N GLY A 275 -29.05 -29.41 20.32
CA GLY A 275 -29.71 -28.16 20.71
C GLY A 275 -28.77 -27.08 21.21
N PHE A 276 -29.18 -26.36 22.26
CA PHE A 276 -28.50 -25.18 22.79
C PHE A 276 -28.25 -25.35 24.30
N VAL A 277 -27.14 -24.84 24.85
CA VAL A 277 -27.04 -24.67 26.31
C VAL A 277 -27.91 -23.48 26.72
N PHE A 278 -27.62 -22.31 26.15
CA PHE A 278 -28.41 -21.09 26.34
C PHE A 278 -29.10 -20.69 25.04
N GLN A 279 -30.40 -20.40 25.12
CA GLN A 279 -31.14 -19.71 24.08
C GLN A 279 -31.59 -18.36 24.63
N VAL A 280 -31.06 -17.29 24.03
CA VAL A 280 -31.39 -15.90 24.39
C VAL A 280 -32.33 -15.32 23.35
N ASN A 281 -33.41 -14.70 23.80
CA ASN A 281 -34.31 -13.88 22.99
C ASN A 281 -34.68 -12.62 23.79
N THR A 282 -34.63 -11.47 23.14
CA THR A 282 -34.93 -10.16 23.76
C THR A 282 -35.90 -9.39 22.86
N SER A 283 -36.88 -8.69 23.41
CA SER A 283 -37.85 -7.91 22.61
C SER A 283 -37.56 -6.40 22.55
N ASN A 284 -36.67 -5.90 23.41
CA ASN A 284 -36.39 -4.47 23.57
C ASN A 284 -34.93 -4.13 23.19
N PRO A 285 -34.67 -3.03 22.45
CA PRO A 285 -33.32 -2.64 22.06
C PRO A 285 -32.40 -2.20 23.20
N GLU A 286 -32.97 -1.80 24.34
CA GLU A 286 -32.19 -1.38 25.52
C GLU A 286 -31.83 -2.56 26.43
N THR A 287 -32.46 -3.73 26.28
CA THR A 287 -32.20 -4.91 27.11
C THR A 287 -30.79 -5.44 26.88
N VAL A 288 -30.06 -5.64 27.99
CA VAL A 288 -28.75 -6.29 28.01
C VAL A 288 -28.83 -7.59 28.81
N VAL A 289 -28.50 -8.70 28.13
CA VAL A 289 -28.30 -10.00 28.79
C VAL A 289 -26.80 -10.24 28.90
N ARG A 290 -26.28 -10.38 30.12
CA ARG A 290 -24.86 -10.66 30.41
C ARG A 290 -24.67 -12.08 30.92
N ILE A 291 -23.69 -12.78 30.37
CA ILE A 291 -23.25 -14.11 30.84
C ILE A 291 -21.74 -14.06 31.08
N SER A 292 -21.32 -14.16 32.34
CA SER A 292 -19.92 -14.06 32.73
C SER A 292 -19.44 -15.29 33.49
N GLY A 293 -18.16 -15.65 33.32
CA GLY A 293 -17.47 -16.56 34.23
C GLY A 293 -17.97 -18.00 34.22
N LEU A 294 -18.43 -18.54 33.09
CA LEU A 294 -18.93 -19.91 32.97
C LEU A 294 -18.16 -20.73 31.92
N THR A 295 -18.04 -22.04 32.13
CA THR A 295 -17.76 -22.99 31.05
C THR A 295 -19.06 -23.49 30.44
N VAL A 296 -19.24 -23.34 29.13
CA VAL A 296 -20.41 -23.79 28.37
C VAL A 296 -19.98 -24.84 27.36
N GLN A 297 -20.51 -26.06 27.47
CA GLN A 297 -20.03 -27.18 26.63
C GLN A 297 -21.07 -28.24 26.30
N ASN A 298 -20.69 -29.15 25.39
CA ASN A 298 -21.43 -30.36 25.02
C ASN A 298 -22.87 -30.11 24.58
N ALA A 299 -23.10 -29.10 23.72
CA ALA A 299 -24.34 -28.93 22.98
C ALA A 299 -24.07 -28.89 21.46
N ARG A 300 -25.11 -28.80 20.63
CA ARG A 300 -24.91 -28.48 19.20
C ARG A 300 -24.40 -27.05 19.04
N THR A 301 -25.01 -26.11 19.76
CA THR A 301 -24.50 -24.75 19.92
C THR A 301 -24.39 -24.42 21.40
N GLY A 302 -23.27 -23.86 21.85
CA GLY A 302 -23.13 -23.41 23.24
C GLY A 302 -24.18 -22.36 23.56
N ILE A 303 -24.08 -21.19 22.93
CA ILE A 303 -24.98 -20.05 23.16
C ILE A 303 -25.59 -19.60 21.83
N GLN A 304 -26.91 -19.56 21.77
CA GLN A 304 -27.68 -19.08 20.62
C GLN A 304 -28.40 -17.79 21.01
N TYR A 305 -28.01 -16.66 20.42
CA TYR A 305 -28.84 -15.46 20.39
C TYR A 305 -29.70 -15.52 19.13
N GLY A 306 -30.95 -15.95 19.31
CA GLY A 306 -31.86 -16.35 18.24
C GLY A 306 -32.21 -15.19 17.33
N GLY A 307 -32.92 -14.21 17.89
CA GLY A 307 -33.31 -12.92 17.31
C GLY A 307 -33.79 -12.01 18.44
N GLY A 308 -33.50 -10.72 18.32
CA GLY A 308 -33.86 -9.73 19.33
C GLY A 308 -33.27 -8.35 19.05
N GLU A 309 -33.86 -7.33 19.66
CA GLU A 309 -33.44 -5.94 19.42
C GLU A 309 -32.27 -5.50 20.32
N GLY A 310 -32.06 -6.21 21.45
CA GLY A 310 -31.09 -5.86 22.49
C GLY A 310 -29.65 -6.33 22.25
N THR A 311 -28.89 -6.44 23.35
CA THR A 311 -27.48 -6.86 23.34
C THR A 311 -27.26 -8.10 24.19
N LEU A 312 -26.53 -9.08 23.65
CA LEU A 312 -25.95 -10.17 24.43
C LEU A 312 -24.48 -9.84 24.72
N GLU A 313 -24.12 -9.78 25.99
CA GLU A 313 -22.73 -9.63 26.44
C GLU A 313 -22.24 -10.94 27.06
N ILE A 314 -21.06 -11.37 26.65
CA ILE A 314 -20.39 -12.55 27.20
C ILE A 314 -18.96 -12.16 27.55
N ASP A 315 -18.55 -12.46 28.77
CA ASP A 315 -17.18 -12.19 29.22
C ASP A 315 -16.59 -13.29 30.10
N ASN A 316 -15.26 -13.36 30.14
CA ASN A 316 -14.49 -14.23 31.03
C ASN A 316 -14.96 -15.71 31.03
N SER A 317 -15.45 -16.19 29.89
CA SER A 317 -16.13 -17.48 29.75
C SER A 317 -15.35 -18.44 28.84
N LEU A 318 -15.54 -19.75 29.03
CA LEU A 318 -15.00 -20.81 28.18
C LEU A 318 -16.13 -21.50 27.43
N ILE A 319 -16.20 -21.33 26.10
CA ILE A 319 -17.20 -22.00 25.26
C ILE A 319 -16.51 -23.13 24.50
N THR A 320 -16.77 -24.39 24.88
CA THR A 320 -15.92 -25.50 24.43
C THR A 320 -16.66 -26.77 24.06
N ASN A 321 -16.06 -27.60 23.19
CA ASN A 321 -16.53 -28.96 22.88
C ASN A 321 -18.00 -29.05 22.43
N ASN A 322 -18.50 -28.03 21.71
CA ASN A 322 -19.83 -28.08 21.10
C ASN A 322 -19.75 -28.74 19.72
N THR A 323 -20.76 -29.53 19.34
CA THR A 323 -20.73 -30.38 18.14
C THR A 323 -20.91 -29.61 16.83
N GLN A 324 -21.27 -28.33 16.88
CA GLN A 324 -21.24 -27.43 15.72
C GLN A 324 -20.66 -26.05 16.07
N PHE A 325 -21.35 -25.25 16.89
CA PHE A 325 -21.01 -23.84 17.07
C PHE A 325 -20.72 -23.51 18.53
N GLY A 326 -19.74 -22.65 18.80
CA GLY A 326 -19.61 -22.07 20.14
C GLY A 326 -20.76 -21.11 20.39
N ILE A 327 -20.81 -20.04 19.60
CA ILE A 327 -21.82 -18.98 19.68
C ILE A 327 -22.44 -18.76 18.30
N VAL A 328 -23.77 -18.64 18.26
CA VAL A 328 -24.50 -18.13 17.09
C VAL A 328 -25.26 -16.89 17.50
N SER A 329 -24.99 -15.74 16.87
CA SER A 329 -25.70 -14.50 17.15
C SER A 329 -26.29 -13.88 15.88
N ARG A 330 -27.61 -13.67 15.87
CA ARG A 330 -28.30 -12.91 14.82
C ARG A 330 -28.51 -11.44 15.16
N SER A 331 -28.18 -11.05 16.40
CA SER A 331 -28.31 -9.70 16.92
C SER A 331 -26.97 -9.22 17.48
N ARG A 332 -26.94 -8.02 18.08
CA ARG A 332 -25.71 -7.43 18.59
C ARG A 332 -25.09 -8.30 19.69
N LEU A 333 -23.86 -8.75 19.44
CA LEU A 333 -23.04 -9.51 20.38
C LEU A 333 -21.87 -8.65 20.87
N VAL A 334 -21.63 -8.65 22.17
CA VAL A 334 -20.38 -8.17 22.76
C VAL A 334 -19.69 -9.35 23.43
N LEU A 335 -18.56 -9.78 22.89
CA LEU A 335 -17.78 -10.89 23.43
C LEU A 335 -16.41 -10.39 23.84
N THR A 336 -16.05 -10.56 25.12
CA THR A 336 -14.75 -10.12 25.63
C THR A 336 -14.05 -11.17 26.50
N ASN A 337 -12.71 -11.18 26.48
CA ASN A 337 -11.86 -11.95 27.40
C ASN A 337 -12.26 -13.44 27.56
N SER A 338 -12.83 -14.03 26.51
CA SER A 338 -13.37 -15.38 26.53
C SER A 338 -12.56 -16.30 25.63
N THR A 339 -12.61 -17.60 25.91
CA THR A 339 -11.96 -18.63 25.10
C THR A 339 -13.02 -19.47 24.40
N LEU A 340 -12.91 -19.61 23.08
CA LEU A 340 -13.69 -20.57 22.30
C LEU A 340 -12.75 -21.67 21.82
N GLN A 341 -13.06 -22.91 22.20
CA GLN A 341 -12.16 -24.04 21.99
C GLN A 341 -12.91 -25.29 21.51
N ASN A 342 -12.40 -25.98 20.48
CA ASN A 342 -12.92 -27.29 20.04
C ASN A 342 -14.44 -27.31 19.72
N ASN A 343 -14.99 -26.24 19.15
CA ASN A 343 -16.38 -26.19 18.70
C ASN A 343 -16.46 -26.64 17.23
N SER A 344 -16.98 -27.83 16.93
CA SER A 344 -16.60 -28.60 15.73
C SER A 344 -16.81 -27.98 14.33
N ASN A 345 -17.52 -26.86 14.17
CA ASN A 345 -17.69 -26.14 12.90
C ASN A 345 -17.19 -24.69 13.00
N ARG A 346 -17.57 -23.94 14.05
CA ARG A 346 -17.09 -22.56 14.26
C ARG A 346 -17.06 -22.17 15.72
N GLY A 347 -16.12 -21.31 16.09
CA GLY A 347 -16.18 -20.56 17.34
C GLY A 347 -17.42 -19.66 17.35
N ILE A 348 -17.51 -18.74 16.39
CA ILE A 348 -18.64 -17.80 16.24
C ILE A 348 -19.25 -17.86 14.85
N SER A 349 -20.58 -17.85 14.79
CA SER A 349 -21.37 -17.56 13.58
C SER A 349 -22.22 -16.31 13.83
N LEU A 350 -21.81 -15.18 13.25
CA LEU A 350 -22.38 -13.86 13.47
C LEU A 350 -23.12 -13.34 12.23
N SER A 351 -24.41 -13.08 12.35
CA SER A 351 -25.21 -12.37 11.34
C SER A 351 -25.82 -11.06 11.83
N GLY A 352 -25.69 -10.75 13.12
CA GLY A 352 -26.06 -9.45 13.66
C GLY A 352 -25.11 -8.33 13.22
N SER A 353 -25.59 -7.09 13.37
CA SER A 353 -24.81 -5.87 13.12
C SER A 353 -24.25 -5.28 14.40
N ASN A 354 -23.27 -4.37 14.26
CA ASN A 354 -22.69 -3.58 15.36
C ASN A 354 -22.13 -4.43 16.52
N SER A 355 -21.71 -5.66 16.25
CA SER A 355 -21.15 -6.55 17.27
C SER A 355 -19.69 -6.24 17.53
N ILE A 356 -19.23 -6.53 18.75
CA ILE A 356 -17.83 -6.35 19.15
C ILE A 356 -17.28 -7.65 19.70
N ILE A 357 -16.25 -8.15 19.05
CA ILE A 357 -15.50 -9.35 19.43
C ILE A 357 -14.09 -8.91 19.80
N GLN A 358 -13.79 -8.82 21.10
CA GLN A 358 -12.55 -8.19 21.57
C GLN A 358 -11.77 -9.02 22.59
N GLY A 359 -10.45 -9.18 22.39
CA GLY A 359 -9.56 -9.78 23.39
C GLY A 359 -9.82 -11.26 23.68
N ASN A 360 -10.45 -11.98 22.74
CA ASN A 360 -10.79 -13.39 22.91
C ASN A 360 -9.73 -14.32 22.31
N THR A 361 -9.77 -15.59 22.71
CA THR A 361 -8.92 -16.66 22.17
C THR A 361 -9.77 -17.69 21.41
N PHE A 362 -9.39 -18.03 20.17
CA PHE A 362 -10.09 -18.99 19.31
C PHE A 362 -9.12 -20.09 18.87
N ILE A 363 -9.32 -21.31 19.37
CA ILE A 363 -8.35 -22.42 19.19
C ILE A 363 -9.03 -23.76 18.93
N ALA A 364 -8.35 -24.60 18.16
CA ALA A 364 -8.69 -26.02 18.03
C ALA A 364 -7.51 -26.87 18.53
N SER A 365 -7.77 -27.66 19.57
CA SER A 365 -6.81 -28.58 20.21
C SER A 365 -7.06 -30.05 19.87
N THR A 366 -8.13 -30.35 19.12
CA THR A 366 -8.50 -31.69 18.68
C THR A 366 -8.63 -31.77 17.16
N PRO A 367 -8.17 -32.85 16.49
CA PRO A 367 -8.20 -32.99 15.03
C PRO A 367 -9.59 -32.98 14.38
N ASP A 368 -10.67 -33.18 15.15
CA ASP A 368 -12.03 -33.34 14.64
C ASP A 368 -12.81 -32.01 14.58
N ALA A 369 -12.23 -30.90 15.05
CA ALA A 369 -12.88 -29.60 15.10
C ALA A 369 -12.67 -28.79 13.81
N GLN A 370 -13.58 -28.89 12.85
CA GLN A 370 -13.53 -28.23 11.53
C GLN A 370 -13.79 -26.71 11.59
N GLU A 371 -13.02 -25.98 12.39
CA GLU A 371 -13.31 -24.60 12.78
C GLU A 371 -12.88 -23.56 11.74
N ASN A 372 -13.80 -22.64 11.39
CA ASN A 372 -13.38 -21.25 11.27
C ASN A 372 -13.46 -20.62 12.66
N GLY A 373 -12.51 -19.76 13.03
CA GLY A 373 -12.55 -19.10 14.34
C GLY A 373 -13.78 -18.20 14.46
N ILE A 374 -13.90 -17.22 13.55
CA ILE A 374 -15.01 -16.27 13.48
C ILE A 374 -15.58 -16.26 12.07
N ARG A 375 -16.91 -16.32 11.95
CA ARG A 375 -17.61 -16.04 10.69
C ARG A 375 -18.59 -14.89 10.83
N VAL A 376 -18.55 -13.94 9.90
CA VAL A 376 -19.52 -12.84 9.74
C VAL A 376 -20.24 -13.00 8.41
N PHE A 377 -21.57 -13.00 8.41
CA PHE A 377 -22.36 -13.25 7.20
C PHE A 377 -23.78 -12.67 7.29
N THR A 378 -24.38 -12.32 6.16
CA THR A 378 -25.78 -11.88 6.07
C THR A 378 -26.71 -13.11 5.97
N GLN A 379 -27.87 -13.08 6.64
CA GLN A 379 -28.87 -14.15 6.61
C GLN A 379 -30.25 -13.61 6.19
N GLY A 380 -30.79 -14.08 5.06
CA GLY A 380 -32.10 -13.62 4.58
C GLY A 380 -32.06 -12.17 4.11
N ASP A 381 -33.02 -11.35 4.56
CA ASP A 381 -33.09 -9.91 4.24
C ASP A 381 -32.28 -9.03 5.23
N GLU A 382 -31.66 -9.63 6.26
CA GLU A 382 -30.89 -8.93 7.29
C GLU A 382 -29.43 -8.77 6.88
N THR A 383 -28.92 -7.53 6.85
CA THR A 383 -27.51 -7.23 6.55
C THR A 383 -26.65 -7.23 7.81
N ALA A 384 -25.55 -7.98 7.80
CA ALA A 384 -24.53 -7.91 8.85
C ALA A 384 -23.59 -6.73 8.58
N THR A 385 -23.73 -5.64 9.36
CA THR A 385 -23.04 -4.36 9.15
C THR A 385 -22.19 -3.97 10.35
N ASP A 386 -21.07 -3.29 10.09
CA ASP A 386 -20.28 -2.55 11.09
C ASP A 386 -19.83 -3.39 12.31
N ASN A 387 -19.50 -4.65 12.06
CA ASN A 387 -18.98 -5.55 13.09
C ASN A 387 -17.49 -5.31 13.34
N LEU A 388 -17.07 -5.30 14.61
CA LEU A 388 -15.69 -5.05 15.03
C LEU A 388 -15.06 -6.30 15.63
N ILE A 389 -13.92 -6.72 15.08
CA ILE A 389 -13.11 -7.84 15.56
C ILE A 389 -11.74 -7.29 15.98
N ILE A 390 -11.49 -7.16 17.29
CA ILE A 390 -10.39 -6.37 17.84
C ILE A 390 -9.50 -7.16 18.78
N GLY A 391 -8.17 -7.17 18.56
CA GLY A 391 -7.21 -7.64 19.58
C GLY A 391 -7.37 -9.10 20.01
N ASN A 392 -7.94 -9.96 19.16
CA ASN A 392 -8.15 -11.37 19.46
C ASN A 392 -6.91 -12.21 19.08
N PHE A 393 -6.79 -13.39 19.70
CA PHE A 393 -5.82 -14.43 19.38
C PHE A 393 -6.55 -15.57 18.65
N ILE A 394 -6.31 -15.71 17.34
CA ILE A 394 -7.08 -16.59 16.47
C ILE A 394 -6.15 -17.62 15.81
N GLY A 395 -6.32 -18.87 16.22
CA GLY A 395 -5.46 -19.99 15.83
C GLY A 395 -4.19 -20.14 16.68
N THR A 396 -4.07 -19.33 17.73
CA THR A 396 -2.94 -19.33 18.66
C THR A 396 -3.44 -19.45 20.09
N ASP A 397 -2.58 -19.90 21.00
CA ASP A 397 -2.83 -19.74 22.43
C ASP A 397 -3.01 -18.25 22.82
N SER A 398 -3.47 -18.00 24.05
CA SER A 398 -3.73 -16.64 24.56
C SER A 398 -2.49 -15.74 24.63
N SER A 399 -1.28 -16.29 24.51
CA SER A 399 -0.04 -15.53 24.41
C SER A 399 0.35 -15.19 22.96
N GLY A 400 -0.26 -15.86 21.97
CA GLY A 400 0.06 -15.73 20.56
C GLY A 400 1.33 -16.47 20.11
N THR A 401 1.95 -17.28 20.97
CA THR A 401 3.27 -17.87 20.71
C THR A 401 3.23 -19.34 20.29
N SER A 402 2.11 -20.02 20.50
CA SER A 402 1.91 -21.43 20.12
C SER A 402 0.74 -21.59 19.15
N GLY A 403 0.98 -22.29 18.04
CA GLY A 403 -0.06 -22.60 17.06
C GLY A 403 -1.01 -23.67 17.58
N LEU A 404 -2.29 -23.31 17.71
CA LEU A 404 -3.41 -24.17 18.10
C LEU A 404 -4.56 -23.95 17.10
N GLY A 405 -4.16 -23.94 15.83
CA GLY A 405 -4.90 -23.40 14.69
C GLY A 405 -6.28 -23.97 14.49
N ASN A 406 -7.21 -23.12 14.10
CA ASN A 406 -8.47 -23.55 13.51
C ASN A 406 -8.19 -24.39 12.25
N LEU A 407 -9.00 -25.41 11.97
CA LEU A 407 -8.76 -26.31 10.81
C LEU A 407 -9.06 -25.65 9.45
N GLN A 408 -9.74 -24.51 9.42
CA GLN A 408 -9.99 -23.71 8.22
C GLN A 408 -9.39 -22.30 8.36
N GLN A 409 -10.15 -21.24 8.03
CA GLN A 409 -9.66 -19.88 8.13
C GLN A 409 -9.76 -19.36 9.57
N GLY A 410 -8.90 -18.41 9.94
CA GLY A 410 -9.07 -17.70 11.22
C GLY A 410 -10.37 -16.89 11.24
N ILE A 411 -10.55 -16.02 10.24
CA ILE A 411 -11.74 -15.18 10.06
C ILE A 411 -12.31 -15.37 8.65
N LEU A 412 -13.63 -15.57 8.57
CA LEU A 412 -14.39 -15.61 7.31
C LEU A 412 -15.48 -14.54 7.30
N ILE A 413 -15.42 -13.60 6.37
CA ILE A 413 -16.45 -12.57 6.14
C ILE A 413 -17.08 -12.86 4.78
N ASN A 414 -18.36 -13.24 4.74
CA ASN A 414 -18.97 -13.67 3.49
C ASN A 414 -20.46 -13.36 3.36
N ASP A 415 -21.04 -13.72 2.20
CA ASP A 415 -22.48 -13.65 1.91
C ASP A 415 -23.10 -12.25 2.05
N GLY A 416 -22.33 -11.17 1.81
CA GLY A 416 -22.86 -9.81 1.75
C GLY A 416 -22.79 -9.04 3.06
N ALA A 417 -21.84 -9.35 3.94
CA ALA A 417 -21.56 -8.53 5.12
C ALA A 417 -20.86 -7.23 4.71
N ILE A 418 -21.19 -6.09 5.30
CA ILE A 418 -20.67 -4.77 4.88
C ILE A 418 -19.95 -4.11 6.06
N GLY A 419 -18.82 -3.43 5.81
CA GLY A 419 -18.21 -2.56 6.81
C GLY A 419 -17.55 -3.28 8.00
N THR A 420 -17.29 -4.59 7.90
CA THR A 420 -16.64 -5.33 9.00
C THR A 420 -15.19 -4.87 9.17
N GLN A 421 -14.79 -4.57 10.40
CA GLN A 421 -13.43 -4.12 10.72
C GLN A 421 -12.68 -5.16 11.55
N VAL A 422 -11.47 -5.50 11.10
CA VAL A 422 -10.55 -6.46 11.74
C VAL A 422 -9.31 -5.69 12.17
N ILE A 423 -9.16 -5.46 13.48
CA ILE A 423 -8.18 -4.52 14.03
C ILE A 423 -7.28 -5.17 15.08
N GLY A 424 -5.96 -5.11 14.89
CA GLY A 424 -5.00 -5.45 15.95
C GLY A 424 -5.01 -6.90 16.44
N ASN A 425 -5.53 -7.84 15.66
CA ASN A 425 -5.61 -9.27 16.02
C ASN A 425 -4.30 -10.00 15.71
N THR A 426 -4.02 -11.08 16.43
CA THR A 426 -3.02 -12.10 16.05
C THR A 426 -3.74 -13.27 15.41
N ILE A 427 -3.53 -13.49 14.10
CA ILE A 427 -4.26 -14.45 13.28
C ILE A 427 -3.24 -15.38 12.62
N SER A 428 -2.87 -16.44 13.34
CA SER A 428 -1.70 -17.25 13.03
C SER A 428 -1.94 -18.72 13.40
N GLY A 429 -1.13 -19.63 12.85
CA GLY A 429 -1.21 -21.05 13.14
C GLY A 429 -2.41 -21.80 12.53
N ASN A 430 -3.31 -21.12 11.80
CA ASN A 430 -4.52 -21.73 11.22
C ASN A 430 -4.15 -22.70 10.07
N GLN A 431 -4.93 -23.77 9.88
CA GLN A 431 -4.68 -24.76 8.82
C GLN A 431 -5.18 -24.32 7.43
N GLY A 432 -5.95 -23.24 7.36
CA GLY A 432 -6.33 -22.55 6.14
C GLY A 432 -5.69 -21.16 6.06
N ARG A 433 -6.49 -20.16 5.65
CA ARG A 433 -6.05 -18.76 5.53
C ARG A 433 -6.13 -18.02 6.86
N GLY A 434 -5.42 -16.91 6.98
CA GLY A 434 -5.63 -16.01 8.11
C GLY A 434 -7.04 -15.38 8.06
N ILE A 435 -7.27 -14.56 7.03
CA ILE A 435 -8.55 -13.89 6.77
C ILE A 435 -9.04 -14.25 5.37
N SER A 436 -10.34 -14.52 5.22
CA SER A 436 -11.00 -14.68 3.92
C SER A 436 -12.24 -13.80 3.85
N ILE A 437 -12.32 -12.94 2.86
CA ILE A 437 -13.47 -12.08 2.58
C ILE A 437 -14.04 -12.45 1.22
N GLY A 438 -15.35 -12.67 1.12
CA GLY A 438 -15.96 -12.89 -0.19
C GLY A 438 -17.46 -12.77 -0.30
N GLY A 439 -18.01 -13.18 -1.43
CA GLY A 439 -19.46 -13.28 -1.65
C GLY A 439 -20.19 -11.93 -1.53
N GLY A 440 -19.63 -10.87 -2.11
CA GLY A 440 -20.23 -9.52 -2.07
C GLY A 440 -20.10 -8.80 -0.74
N SER A 441 -19.22 -9.26 0.15
CA SER A 441 -18.98 -8.61 1.44
C SER A 441 -18.07 -7.40 1.29
N ASN A 442 -18.66 -6.22 1.11
CA ASN A 442 -17.95 -5.01 0.69
C ASN A 442 -17.44 -4.17 1.87
N ASP A 443 -16.55 -3.23 1.58
CA ASP A 443 -16.16 -2.14 2.48
C ASP A 443 -15.53 -2.61 3.81
N SER A 444 -14.92 -3.79 3.83
CA SER A 444 -14.22 -4.31 5.01
C SER A 444 -12.89 -3.59 5.24
N ILE A 445 -12.49 -3.43 6.51
CA ILE A 445 -11.23 -2.76 6.90
C ILE A 445 -10.37 -3.72 7.70
N ILE A 446 -9.13 -3.95 7.28
CA ILE A 446 -8.17 -4.85 7.95
C ILE A 446 -6.95 -4.03 8.33
N ARG A 447 -6.70 -3.75 9.61
CA ARG A 447 -5.58 -2.90 10.03
C ARG A 447 -4.92 -3.32 11.34
N GLY A 448 -3.61 -3.07 11.48
CA GLY A 448 -2.84 -3.33 12.69
C GLY A 448 -2.66 -4.81 13.05
N ASN A 449 -3.10 -5.75 12.21
CA ASN A 449 -3.09 -7.18 12.53
C ASN A 449 -1.69 -7.80 12.37
N ARG A 450 -1.50 -8.96 13.02
CA ARG A 450 -0.34 -9.85 12.88
C ARG A 450 -0.83 -11.15 12.27
N ILE A 451 -0.43 -11.47 11.04
CA ILE A 451 -0.99 -12.57 10.25
C ILE A 451 0.15 -13.48 9.79
N GLY A 452 0.18 -14.72 10.32
CA GLY A 452 1.23 -15.71 10.04
C GLY A 452 2.50 -15.54 10.89
N VAL A 453 2.47 -14.63 11.87
CA VAL A 453 3.55 -14.35 12.83
C VAL A 453 3.03 -14.28 14.26
N THR A 454 3.92 -14.41 15.23
CA THR A 454 3.64 -14.16 16.65
C THR A 454 3.44 -12.65 16.92
N PRO A 455 2.94 -12.25 18.12
CA PRO A 455 2.68 -10.83 18.44
C PRO A 455 3.89 -9.89 18.34
N ASP A 456 5.12 -10.42 18.53
CA ASP A 456 6.37 -9.68 18.32
C ASP A 456 6.59 -9.26 16.84
N GLY A 457 5.85 -9.88 15.90
CA GLY A 457 6.00 -9.73 14.45
C GLY A 457 7.37 -10.15 13.93
N ALA A 458 8.13 -10.95 14.67
CA ALA A 458 9.48 -11.38 14.33
C ALA A 458 9.62 -12.91 14.19
N THR A 459 8.72 -13.69 14.77
CA THR A 459 8.73 -15.16 14.68
C THR A 459 7.59 -15.65 13.79
N ALA A 460 7.91 -16.52 12.82
CA ALA A 460 6.91 -17.14 11.95
C ALA A 460 6.00 -18.09 12.77
N LEU A 461 4.69 -17.97 12.56
CA LEU A 461 3.68 -18.89 13.06
C LEU A 461 2.64 -19.10 11.94
N PRO A 462 2.99 -19.91 10.92
CA PRO A 462 2.31 -19.87 9.63
C PRO A 462 0.82 -20.18 9.70
N ASN A 463 0.03 -19.44 8.93
CA ASN A 463 -1.21 -19.99 8.41
C ASN A 463 -0.87 -20.89 7.22
N ASN A 464 -1.53 -22.04 7.08
CA ASN A 464 -1.17 -23.06 6.09
C ASN A 464 -1.75 -22.79 4.67
N SER A 465 -2.00 -21.52 4.35
CA SER A 465 -2.46 -21.01 3.05
C SER A 465 -2.14 -19.51 2.98
N ASP A 466 -2.91 -18.73 2.22
CA ASP A 466 -2.73 -17.27 2.11
C ASP A 466 -2.94 -16.55 3.46
N GLY A 467 -2.23 -15.45 3.69
CA GLY A 467 -2.50 -14.58 4.84
C GLY A 467 -3.90 -13.97 4.76
N ILE A 468 -4.20 -13.30 3.64
CA ILE A 468 -5.49 -12.67 3.36
C ILE A 468 -5.96 -13.06 1.94
N LEU A 469 -7.22 -13.49 1.82
CA LEU A 469 -7.93 -13.63 0.54
C LEU A 469 -9.10 -12.64 0.46
N ILE A 470 -9.18 -11.88 -0.61
CA ILE A 470 -10.31 -11.02 -0.98
C ILE A 470 -10.90 -11.52 -2.30
N ARG A 471 -12.19 -11.85 -2.31
CA ARG A 471 -12.82 -12.53 -3.46
C ARG A 471 -14.26 -12.12 -3.75
N ASN A 472 -14.49 -11.56 -4.93
CA ASN A 472 -15.77 -11.06 -5.43
C ASN A 472 -16.36 -9.98 -4.49
N THR A 473 -15.56 -8.98 -4.13
CA THR A 473 -15.93 -7.89 -3.21
C THR A 473 -15.35 -6.56 -3.67
N THR A 474 -15.96 -5.45 -3.26
CA THR A 474 -15.42 -4.11 -3.56
C THR A 474 -15.15 -3.28 -2.30
N GLY A 475 -14.24 -2.31 -2.40
CA GLY A 475 -14.03 -1.28 -1.38
C GLY A 475 -13.25 -1.73 -0.13
N THR A 476 -12.56 -2.87 -0.17
CA THR A 476 -11.79 -3.34 1.01
C THR A 476 -10.53 -2.50 1.23
N ILE A 477 -10.24 -2.15 2.48
CA ILE A 477 -8.99 -1.46 2.86
C ILE A 477 -8.14 -2.41 3.71
N ILE A 478 -6.89 -2.61 3.32
CA ILE A 478 -5.89 -3.41 4.04
C ILE A 478 -4.74 -2.48 4.45
N GLY A 479 -4.67 -2.16 5.73
CA GLY A 479 -3.65 -1.30 6.32
C GLY A 479 -4.09 0.16 6.41
N GLY A 480 -3.14 1.09 6.36
CA GLY A 480 -3.38 2.52 6.50
C GLY A 480 -2.10 3.34 6.55
N VAL A 481 -2.25 4.66 6.62
CA VAL A 481 -1.12 5.62 6.56
C VAL A 481 -0.32 5.67 7.85
N ASN A 482 -0.96 5.39 8.98
CA ASN A 482 -0.32 5.47 10.28
C ASN A 482 0.36 4.14 10.65
N PRO A 483 1.47 4.16 11.42
CA PRO A 483 2.16 2.94 11.83
C PRO A 483 1.30 1.92 12.59
N GLU A 484 0.27 2.35 13.33
CA GLU A 484 -0.66 1.46 14.03
C GLU A 484 -1.64 0.72 13.11
N ASP A 485 -1.91 1.26 11.92
CA ASP A 485 -2.78 0.63 10.93
C ASP A 485 -2.05 -0.46 10.14
N ARG A 486 -0.71 -0.49 10.20
CA ARG A 486 0.14 -1.45 9.50
C ARG A 486 -0.16 -2.88 9.91
N ASN A 487 -0.62 -3.69 8.96
CA ASN A 487 -0.61 -5.14 9.14
C ASN A 487 0.81 -5.68 8.90
N ILE A 488 1.14 -6.76 9.61
CA ILE A 488 2.29 -7.63 9.29
C ILE A 488 1.72 -8.93 8.75
N ILE A 489 2.01 -9.24 7.49
CA ILE A 489 1.43 -10.35 6.74
C ILE A 489 2.57 -11.18 6.18
N SER A 490 3.09 -12.08 7.02
CA SER A 490 4.37 -12.74 6.80
C SER A 490 4.35 -14.17 7.31
N GLY A 491 5.25 -15.02 6.82
CA GLY A 491 5.38 -16.40 7.31
C GLY A 491 4.24 -17.34 6.90
N ASN A 492 3.35 -16.96 5.98
CA ASN A 492 2.24 -17.81 5.55
C ASN A 492 2.69 -18.84 4.49
N ASN A 493 2.07 -20.01 4.45
CA ASN A 493 2.39 -21.08 3.47
C ASN A 493 1.71 -20.88 2.10
N GLY A 494 1.27 -19.67 1.78
CA GLY A 494 0.72 -19.26 0.50
C GLY A 494 1.14 -17.82 0.17
N ASN A 495 0.26 -17.06 -0.48
CA ASN A 495 0.51 -15.64 -0.73
C ASN A 495 0.37 -14.83 0.57
N GLY A 496 1.02 -13.67 0.65
CA GLY A 496 0.69 -12.70 1.69
C GLY A 496 -0.76 -12.25 1.55
N ILE A 497 -1.09 -11.68 0.39
CA ILE A 497 -2.44 -11.23 0.02
C ILE A 497 -2.80 -11.76 -1.38
N LEU A 498 -4.02 -12.29 -1.54
CA LEU A 498 -4.60 -12.67 -2.82
C LEU A 498 -5.90 -11.89 -3.06
N LEU A 499 -5.95 -11.13 -4.16
CA LEU A 499 -7.17 -10.54 -4.71
C LEU A 499 -7.62 -11.40 -5.90
N GLN A 500 -8.86 -11.88 -5.89
CA GLN A 500 -9.35 -12.81 -6.91
C GLN A 500 -10.78 -12.50 -7.34
N THR A 501 -11.01 -12.44 -8.65
CA THR A 501 -12.37 -12.52 -9.22
C THR A 501 -12.60 -13.92 -9.77
N GLU A 502 -13.68 -14.58 -9.34
CA GLU A 502 -14.09 -15.84 -9.96
C GLU A 502 -14.82 -15.61 -11.29
N VAL A 503 -14.71 -16.59 -12.18
CA VAL A 503 -15.44 -16.60 -13.45
C VAL A 503 -16.95 -16.50 -13.18
N ASP A 504 -17.64 -15.66 -13.95
CA ASP A 504 -19.09 -15.39 -13.85
C ASP A 504 -19.57 -14.85 -12.49
N ALA A 505 -18.67 -14.34 -11.65
CA ALA A 505 -19.05 -13.71 -10.39
C ALA A 505 -19.94 -12.48 -10.61
N PRO A 506 -20.99 -12.27 -9.79
CA PRO A 506 -21.88 -11.12 -9.93
C PRO A 506 -21.22 -9.78 -9.56
N ILE A 507 -20.13 -9.84 -8.78
CA ILE A 507 -19.33 -8.71 -8.33
C ILE A 507 -17.87 -9.06 -8.61
N GLN A 508 -17.15 -8.17 -9.29
CA GLN A 508 -15.71 -8.28 -9.48
C GLN A 508 -14.96 -7.80 -8.24
N THR A 509 -13.84 -8.44 -7.93
CA THR A 509 -12.93 -7.92 -6.91
C THR A 509 -12.32 -6.62 -7.40
N SER A 510 -12.67 -5.52 -6.73
CA SER A 510 -12.28 -4.18 -7.20
C SER A 510 -12.18 -3.13 -6.11
N ASN A 511 -11.54 -1.99 -6.39
CA ASN A 511 -11.39 -0.88 -5.45
C ASN A 511 -10.79 -1.29 -4.10
N THR A 512 -9.96 -2.35 -4.08
CA THR A 512 -9.23 -2.73 -2.87
C THR A 512 -8.00 -1.84 -2.74
N GLN A 513 -7.80 -1.26 -1.55
CA GLN A 513 -6.63 -0.44 -1.23
C GLN A 513 -5.74 -1.20 -0.24
N ILE A 514 -4.47 -1.39 -0.59
CA ILE A 514 -3.48 -2.05 0.27
C ILE A 514 -2.43 -1.01 0.64
N LEU A 515 -2.43 -0.50 1.87
CA LEU A 515 -1.66 0.68 2.29
C LEU A 515 -0.76 0.40 3.50
N GLY A 516 0.51 0.80 3.43
CA GLY A 516 1.39 0.88 4.58
C GLY A 516 1.73 -0.44 5.28
N ASN A 517 1.48 -1.60 4.64
CA ASN A 517 1.66 -2.93 5.23
C ASN A 517 3.11 -3.44 5.12
N TYR A 518 3.47 -4.37 6.00
CA TYR A 518 4.68 -5.19 5.89
C TYR A 518 4.31 -6.60 5.47
N ILE A 519 4.85 -7.03 4.32
CA ILE A 519 4.46 -8.28 3.65
C ILE A 519 5.72 -9.08 3.32
N GLY A 520 5.89 -10.23 3.98
CA GLY A 520 7.07 -11.11 3.85
C GLY A 520 8.28 -10.68 4.69
N VAL A 521 8.11 -9.67 5.55
CA VAL A 521 9.14 -9.14 6.46
C VAL A 521 8.66 -9.05 7.91
N ASN A 522 9.59 -8.89 8.84
CA ASN A 522 9.31 -8.71 10.26
C ASN A 522 8.71 -7.32 10.59
N ALA A 523 8.37 -7.09 11.86
CA ALA A 523 7.83 -5.83 12.38
C ALA A 523 8.70 -4.59 12.20
N THR A 524 9.98 -4.75 11.89
CA THR A 524 10.89 -3.65 11.59
C THR A 524 11.03 -3.37 10.08
N GLY A 525 10.52 -4.27 9.24
CA GLY A 525 10.66 -4.20 7.79
C GLY A 525 12.04 -4.56 7.25
N ASN A 526 12.93 -5.14 8.08
CA ASN A 526 14.35 -5.32 7.75
C ASN A 526 14.79 -6.79 7.60
N THR A 527 13.96 -7.75 8.00
CA THR A 527 14.31 -9.18 7.95
C THR A 527 13.19 -9.96 7.31
N ALA A 528 13.54 -10.84 6.38
CA ALA A 528 12.58 -11.71 5.71
C ALA A 528 11.94 -12.69 6.70
N ILE A 529 10.62 -12.78 6.64
CA ILE A 529 9.80 -13.86 7.20
C ILE A 529 8.91 -14.33 6.04
N PRO A 530 9.44 -15.20 5.17
CA PRO A 530 8.87 -15.41 3.85
C PRO A 530 7.43 -15.91 3.91
N ASN A 531 6.55 -15.30 3.12
CA ASN A 531 5.42 -16.06 2.58
C ASN A 531 5.97 -17.01 1.51
N THR A 532 5.46 -18.24 1.44
CA THR A 532 5.97 -19.24 0.47
C THR A 532 5.49 -19.01 -0.96
N GLY A 533 4.48 -18.16 -1.15
CA GLY A 533 4.00 -17.66 -2.44
C GLY A 533 4.43 -16.22 -2.73
N GLN A 534 3.56 -15.50 -3.44
CA GLN A 534 3.71 -14.09 -3.78
C GLN A 534 3.56 -13.22 -2.53
N GLY A 535 4.17 -12.03 -2.54
CA GLY A 535 3.79 -11.00 -1.56
C GLY A 535 2.32 -10.63 -1.74
N ILE A 536 1.97 -10.17 -2.94
CA ILE A 536 0.61 -9.84 -3.36
C ILE A 536 0.33 -10.48 -4.73
N GLN A 537 -0.80 -11.15 -4.87
CA GLN A 537 -1.30 -11.62 -6.16
C GLN A 537 -2.65 -10.98 -6.50
N ILE A 538 -2.78 -10.48 -7.73
CA ILE A 538 -4.00 -9.92 -8.30
C ILE A 538 -4.42 -10.80 -9.48
N ASP A 539 -5.58 -11.46 -9.33
CA ASP A 539 -6.09 -12.46 -10.26
C ASP A 539 -7.47 -12.01 -10.78
N ALA A 540 -7.55 -11.69 -12.09
CA ALA A 540 -8.77 -11.22 -12.77
C ALA A 540 -9.49 -10.04 -12.08
N SER A 541 -8.78 -9.30 -11.22
CA SER A 541 -9.32 -8.23 -10.37
C SER A 541 -8.94 -6.86 -10.95
N THR A 542 -9.77 -5.85 -10.69
CA THR A 542 -9.63 -4.54 -11.36
C THR A 542 -9.67 -3.35 -10.41
N LEU A 543 -9.15 -2.19 -10.80
CA LEU A 543 -9.27 -0.94 -10.01
C LEU A 543 -8.70 -1.05 -8.59
N ASN A 544 -7.69 -1.89 -8.36
CA ASN A 544 -7.06 -2.02 -7.05
C ASN A 544 -5.82 -1.14 -6.94
N THR A 545 -5.58 -0.58 -5.76
CA THR A 545 -4.43 0.29 -5.48
C THR A 545 -3.52 -0.35 -4.45
N ILE A 546 -2.26 -0.57 -4.84
CA ILE A 546 -1.23 -1.10 -3.97
C ILE A 546 -0.27 0.03 -3.60
N GLY A 547 -0.35 0.46 -2.35
CA GLY A 547 0.40 1.59 -1.81
C GLY A 547 -0.28 2.93 -2.12
N GLY A 548 0.49 4.01 -2.09
CA GLY A 548 -0.06 5.34 -2.32
C GLY A 548 1.03 6.40 -2.48
N VAL A 549 0.58 7.63 -2.69
CA VAL A 549 1.42 8.75 -3.09
C VAL A 549 2.02 9.50 -1.91
N ASN A 550 1.38 9.38 -0.73
CA ASN A 550 1.78 10.08 0.49
C ASN A 550 2.75 9.22 1.32
N PRO A 551 3.63 9.87 2.12
CA PRO A 551 4.42 9.20 3.15
C PRO A 551 3.56 8.29 4.04
N GLY A 552 4.01 7.04 4.23
CA GLY A 552 3.31 6.05 5.05
C GLY A 552 2.33 5.14 4.28
N GLU A 553 1.88 5.53 3.08
CA GLU A 553 0.96 4.71 2.26
C GLU A 553 1.66 3.54 1.56
N GLY A 554 2.97 3.64 1.32
CA GLY A 554 3.76 2.61 0.67
C GLY A 554 3.89 1.33 1.47
N ASN A 555 3.64 0.17 0.85
CA ASN A 555 3.89 -1.12 1.49
C ASN A 555 5.37 -1.52 1.38
N THR A 556 5.86 -2.32 2.34
CA THR A 556 7.13 -3.06 2.20
C THR A 556 6.80 -4.50 1.82
N ILE A 557 7.09 -4.88 0.57
CA ILE A 557 6.73 -6.16 -0.05
C ILE A 557 8.02 -6.88 -0.44
N SER A 558 8.56 -7.64 0.49
CA SER A 558 9.96 -8.10 0.45
C SER A 558 10.11 -9.44 1.14
N GLY A 559 11.17 -10.18 0.84
CA GLY A 559 11.45 -11.46 1.50
C GLY A 559 10.50 -12.61 1.15
N ASN A 560 9.63 -12.47 0.14
CA ASN A 560 8.71 -13.53 -0.28
C ASN A 560 9.41 -14.57 -1.16
N SER A 561 8.89 -15.81 -1.17
CA SER A 561 9.51 -16.94 -1.91
C SER A 561 9.09 -17.00 -3.40
N ALA A 562 8.47 -15.95 -3.92
CA ALA A 562 8.12 -15.78 -5.32
C ALA A 562 8.31 -14.30 -5.73
N ASP A 563 7.42 -13.74 -6.54
CA ASP A 563 7.42 -12.32 -6.90
C ASP A 563 6.94 -11.48 -5.71
N GLY A 564 7.35 -10.20 -5.69
CA GLY A 564 6.75 -9.23 -4.77
C GLY A 564 5.27 -9.05 -5.08
N ILE A 565 4.97 -8.68 -6.34
CA ILE A 565 3.60 -8.49 -6.85
C ILE A 565 3.43 -9.25 -8.17
N LEU A 566 2.36 -10.04 -8.27
CA LEU A 566 1.96 -10.75 -9.49
C LEU A 566 0.55 -10.30 -9.95
N ILE A 567 0.41 -9.90 -11.21
CA ILE A 567 -0.87 -9.55 -11.85
C ILE A 567 -1.13 -10.50 -13.03
N ILE A 568 -2.26 -11.22 -13.01
CA ILE A 568 -2.55 -12.30 -13.97
C ILE A 568 -4.02 -12.37 -14.40
N ASN A 569 -4.27 -13.23 -15.40
CA ASN A 569 -5.59 -13.69 -15.83
C ASN A 569 -6.52 -12.54 -16.22
N ALA A 570 -6.01 -11.63 -17.07
CA ALA A 570 -6.74 -10.47 -17.56
C ALA A 570 -7.20 -9.49 -16.46
N ALA A 571 -6.50 -9.45 -15.32
CA ALA A 571 -6.60 -8.32 -14.39
C ALA A 571 -6.20 -7.01 -15.10
N SER A 572 -6.94 -5.93 -14.83
CA SER A 572 -6.77 -4.63 -15.50
C SER A 572 -7.00 -3.46 -14.56
N ASP A 573 -6.53 -2.28 -14.94
CA ASP A 573 -6.80 -1.02 -14.23
C ASP A 573 -6.29 -1.02 -12.78
N ASN A 574 -5.26 -1.80 -12.45
CA ASN A 574 -4.65 -1.81 -11.13
C ASN A 574 -3.45 -0.84 -11.08
N THR A 575 -3.20 -0.22 -9.94
CA THR A 575 -2.14 0.77 -9.76
C THR A 575 -1.22 0.39 -8.60
N ILE A 576 0.10 0.47 -8.80
CA ILE A 576 1.12 0.18 -7.79
C ILE A 576 1.92 1.46 -7.51
N LEU A 577 1.81 2.05 -6.32
CA LEU A 577 2.35 3.37 -5.98
C LEU A 577 3.17 3.38 -4.67
N GLY A 578 4.33 4.02 -4.69
CA GLY A 578 5.10 4.33 -3.48
C GLY A 578 5.59 3.13 -2.64
N ASN A 579 5.65 1.92 -3.19
CA ASN A 579 6.03 0.71 -2.46
C ASN A 579 7.54 0.47 -2.41
N PHE A 580 8.01 -0.23 -1.38
CA PHE A 580 9.34 -0.79 -1.25
C PHE A 580 9.28 -2.28 -1.59
N ILE A 581 9.83 -2.69 -2.74
CA ILE A 581 9.70 -4.05 -3.28
C ILE A 581 11.07 -4.69 -3.47
N GLY A 582 11.38 -5.71 -2.65
CA GLY A 582 12.68 -6.40 -2.62
C GLY A 582 13.75 -5.70 -1.77
N VAL A 583 13.38 -4.61 -1.10
CA VAL A 583 14.22 -3.83 -0.18
C VAL A 583 13.61 -3.74 1.21
N ASN A 584 14.39 -3.34 2.20
CA ASN A 584 13.89 -3.06 3.55
C ASN A 584 12.97 -1.83 3.58
N ALA A 585 12.32 -1.59 4.72
CA ALA A 585 11.39 -0.45 4.88
C ALA A 585 12.05 0.94 4.76
N ALA A 586 13.38 1.05 4.83
CA ALA A 586 14.11 2.28 4.56
C ALA A 586 14.43 2.46 3.05
N GLY A 587 14.32 1.39 2.27
CA GLY A 587 14.68 1.34 0.86
C GLY A 587 16.18 1.45 0.60
N ASP A 588 17.04 1.10 1.56
CA ASP A 588 18.49 1.26 1.48
C ASP A 588 19.27 -0.07 1.54
N ALA A 589 18.61 -1.20 1.80
CA ALA A 589 19.20 -2.53 1.78
C ALA A 589 18.27 -3.57 1.15
N ALA A 590 18.83 -4.59 0.50
CA ALA A 590 18.06 -5.68 -0.10
C ALA A 590 17.42 -6.59 0.96
N VAL A 591 16.14 -6.91 0.77
CA VAL A 591 15.42 -8.01 1.43
C VAL A 591 14.69 -8.78 0.31
N PRO A 592 15.43 -9.61 -0.45
CA PRO A 592 14.97 -10.06 -1.77
C PRO A 592 13.65 -10.82 -1.73
N ASN A 593 12.74 -10.49 -2.64
CA ASN A 593 11.81 -11.51 -3.14
C ASN A 593 12.61 -12.46 -4.05
N THR A 594 12.37 -13.77 -4.01
CA THR A 594 13.24 -14.72 -4.72
C THR A 594 13.03 -14.74 -6.24
N SER A 595 11.97 -14.11 -6.75
CA SER A 595 11.64 -13.98 -8.17
C SER A 595 11.68 -12.50 -8.62
N HIS A 596 10.68 -12.02 -9.37
CA HIS A 596 10.61 -10.64 -9.84
C HIS A 596 10.09 -9.68 -8.76
N GLY A 597 10.38 -8.38 -8.86
CA GLY A 597 9.72 -7.38 -8.03
C GLY A 597 8.24 -7.29 -8.36
N VAL A 598 7.94 -6.98 -9.63
CA VAL A 598 6.58 -6.93 -10.18
C VAL A 598 6.53 -7.74 -11.47
N ARG A 599 5.53 -8.62 -11.60
CA ARG A 599 5.26 -9.37 -12.84
C ARG A 599 3.81 -9.17 -13.30
N ILE A 600 3.64 -8.82 -14.57
CA ILE A 600 2.34 -8.72 -15.24
C ILE A 600 2.33 -9.73 -16.39
N ASP A 601 1.36 -10.64 -16.37
CA ASP A 601 1.30 -11.79 -17.27
C ASP A 601 -0.14 -11.99 -17.79
N GLY A 602 -0.35 -11.71 -19.07
CA GLY A 602 -1.68 -11.78 -19.69
C GLY A 602 -2.67 -10.73 -19.17
N SER A 603 -2.20 -9.55 -18.80
CA SER A 603 -2.99 -8.52 -18.11
C SER A 603 -2.74 -7.11 -18.66
N THR A 604 -3.80 -6.36 -18.93
CA THR A 604 -3.72 -5.08 -19.67
C THR A 604 -4.05 -3.87 -18.82
N ASN A 605 -3.51 -2.70 -19.17
CA ASN A 605 -3.79 -1.42 -18.52
C ASN A 605 -3.53 -1.43 -17.01
N ASN A 606 -2.35 -1.90 -16.59
CA ASN A 606 -1.94 -1.86 -15.18
C ASN A 606 -0.77 -0.87 -15.03
N ASP A 607 -0.85 0.02 -14.05
CA ASP A 607 0.10 1.12 -13.90
C ASP A 607 1.05 0.88 -12.71
N ILE A 608 2.35 0.95 -12.99
CA ILE A 608 3.43 0.84 -12.01
C ILE A 608 4.03 2.22 -11.82
N GLY A 609 3.63 2.88 -10.74
CA GLY A 609 3.99 4.25 -10.41
C GLY A 609 2.97 5.25 -10.95
N LEU A 610 3.35 6.53 -11.01
CA LEU A 610 2.39 7.63 -10.99
C LEU A 610 2.03 8.14 -12.38
N ASP A 611 0.73 8.22 -12.65
CA ASP A 611 0.16 9.01 -13.74
C ASP A 611 -0.36 10.36 -13.21
N ARG A 612 0.46 11.40 -13.31
CA ARG A 612 0.14 12.78 -12.90
C ARG A 612 -0.84 13.46 -13.85
N LEU A 613 -1.09 12.93 -15.04
CA LEU A 613 -2.16 13.46 -15.91
C LEU A 613 -3.53 13.25 -15.27
N GLU A 614 -3.69 12.17 -14.50
CA GLU A 614 -4.93 11.86 -13.79
C GLU A 614 -4.94 12.42 -12.35
N ASN A 615 -3.77 12.82 -11.80
CA ASN A 615 -3.66 13.38 -10.45
C ASN A 615 -2.59 14.49 -10.33
N PRO A 616 -2.84 15.71 -10.88
CA PRO A 616 -1.84 16.77 -10.98
C PRO A 616 -1.47 17.43 -9.64
N ASP A 617 -2.31 17.28 -8.61
CA ASP A 617 -2.25 18.06 -7.36
C ASP A 617 -1.45 17.40 -6.22
N VAL A 618 -0.57 16.44 -6.50
CA VAL A 618 0.20 15.71 -5.46
C VAL A 618 1.69 16.09 -5.42
N PRO A 619 2.13 17.05 -4.58
CA PRO A 619 3.55 17.33 -4.36
C PRO A 619 4.25 16.23 -3.53
N GLY A 620 5.49 15.87 -3.88
CA GLY A 620 6.37 15.05 -3.00
C GLY A 620 6.19 13.53 -3.11
N THR A 621 5.97 13.02 -4.32
CA THR A 621 5.50 11.67 -4.58
C THR A 621 6.45 10.57 -4.12
N ASN A 622 6.01 9.73 -3.18
CA ASN A 622 6.64 8.43 -2.94
C ASN A 622 6.71 7.63 -4.25
N ARG A 623 7.92 7.26 -4.66
CA ARG A 623 8.18 6.44 -5.85
C ARG A 623 8.22 4.97 -5.43
N ASN A 624 7.84 4.04 -6.30
CA ASN A 624 8.16 2.65 -6.01
C ASN A 624 9.69 2.47 -6.08
N VAL A 625 10.23 1.75 -5.12
CA VAL A 625 11.61 1.27 -5.10
C VAL A 625 11.57 -0.22 -5.39
N ILE A 626 11.92 -0.62 -6.62
CA ILE A 626 11.82 -1.99 -7.12
C ILE A 626 13.23 -2.52 -7.36
N SER A 627 13.83 -3.05 -6.30
CA SER A 627 15.27 -3.30 -6.22
C SER A 627 15.57 -4.52 -5.37
N GLY A 628 16.75 -5.14 -5.54
CA GLY A 628 17.16 -6.27 -4.72
C GLY A 628 16.37 -7.57 -4.95
N ASN A 629 15.51 -7.65 -5.98
CA ASN A 629 14.73 -8.87 -6.28
C ASN A 629 15.61 -9.93 -6.96
N GLY A 630 15.28 -11.21 -6.79
CA GLY A 630 16.11 -12.33 -7.25
C GLY A 630 16.22 -12.50 -8.76
N ILE A 631 15.26 -11.97 -9.53
CA ILE A 631 15.26 -11.99 -11.00
C ILE A 631 15.21 -10.55 -11.56
N ASN A 632 14.10 -10.09 -12.13
CA ASN A 632 14.01 -8.74 -12.69
C ASN A 632 13.31 -7.79 -11.72
N GLY A 633 13.50 -6.49 -11.89
CA GLY A 633 12.68 -5.50 -11.22
C GLY A 633 11.22 -5.62 -11.66
N VAL A 634 10.98 -5.43 -12.95
CA VAL A 634 9.65 -5.50 -13.58
C VAL A 634 9.69 -6.44 -14.79
N LEU A 635 8.70 -7.34 -14.91
CA LEU A 635 8.45 -8.16 -16.09
C LEU A 635 7.03 -7.94 -16.62
N ILE A 636 6.90 -7.58 -17.90
CA ILE A 636 5.63 -7.42 -18.63
C ILE A 636 5.62 -8.47 -19.75
N THR A 637 4.72 -9.46 -19.69
CA THR A 637 4.76 -10.61 -20.60
C THR A 637 3.39 -11.10 -21.06
N ASN A 638 3.38 -11.94 -22.11
CA ASN A 638 2.21 -12.65 -22.62
C ASN A 638 1.02 -11.76 -23.00
N ASN A 639 1.22 -10.78 -23.90
CA ASN A 639 0.21 -9.79 -24.31
C ASN A 639 -0.29 -8.88 -23.17
N SER A 640 0.58 -8.57 -22.22
CA SER A 640 0.31 -7.56 -21.20
C SER A 640 0.50 -6.18 -21.80
N ASN A 641 -0.54 -5.67 -22.44
CA ASN A 641 -0.50 -4.43 -23.21
C ASN A 641 -0.96 -3.22 -22.39
N GLU A 642 -0.63 -2.01 -22.86
CA GLU A 642 -1.10 -0.76 -22.26
C GLU A 642 -0.67 -0.57 -20.78
N THR A 643 0.35 -1.30 -20.33
CA THR A 643 0.97 -1.13 -19.01
C THR A 643 1.86 0.11 -19.03
N LYS A 644 1.78 0.92 -17.99
CA LYS A 644 2.68 2.06 -17.79
C LYS A 644 3.63 1.81 -16.64
N VAL A 645 4.90 2.16 -16.81
CA VAL A 645 5.91 2.16 -15.75
C VAL A 645 6.44 3.58 -15.64
N LEU A 646 6.01 4.32 -14.62
CA LEU A 646 6.23 5.77 -14.50
C LEU A 646 6.79 6.15 -13.13
N GLY A 647 7.87 6.94 -13.10
CA GLY A 647 8.34 7.56 -11.85
C GLY A 647 8.97 6.61 -10.84
N ASN A 648 9.52 5.46 -11.24
CA ASN A 648 10.05 4.45 -10.32
C ASN A 648 11.58 4.54 -10.14
N PHE A 649 12.08 4.03 -9.01
CA PHE A 649 13.48 3.70 -8.79
C PHE A 649 13.68 2.19 -8.92
N ILE A 650 14.42 1.75 -9.92
CA ILE A 650 14.56 0.32 -10.27
C ILE A 650 16.05 -0.05 -10.29
N GLY A 651 16.45 -0.94 -9.37
CA GLY A 651 17.84 -1.39 -9.18
C GLY A 651 18.70 -0.46 -8.30
N THR A 652 18.09 0.56 -7.68
CA THR A 652 18.75 1.51 -6.78
C THR A 652 18.05 1.62 -5.42
N ASN A 653 18.68 2.30 -4.46
CA ASN A 653 18.06 2.68 -3.20
C ASN A 653 16.94 3.73 -3.39
N SER A 654 16.23 4.06 -2.31
CA SER A 654 15.15 5.05 -2.28
C SER A 654 15.58 6.49 -2.61
N ALA A 655 16.89 6.78 -2.59
CA ALA A 655 17.44 8.05 -3.05
C ALA A 655 17.86 8.03 -4.53
N GLY A 656 17.78 6.87 -5.19
CA GLY A 656 18.15 6.67 -6.58
C GLY A 656 19.65 6.88 -6.86
N ASN A 657 20.54 6.69 -5.88
CA ASN A 657 21.96 7.03 -6.00
C ASN A 657 22.93 5.88 -5.66
N THR A 658 22.44 4.79 -5.09
CA THR A 658 23.24 3.61 -4.74
C THR A 658 22.60 2.38 -5.34
N ALA A 659 23.38 1.50 -5.98
CA ALA A 659 22.87 0.27 -6.55
C ALA A 659 22.38 -0.70 -5.46
N ILE A 660 21.17 -1.22 -5.65
CA ILE A 660 20.64 -2.40 -4.96
C ILE A 660 20.15 -3.32 -6.08
N PRO A 661 21.05 -4.11 -6.68
CA PRO A 661 20.79 -4.74 -7.97
C PRO A 661 19.59 -5.69 -7.92
N ASN A 662 18.73 -5.63 -8.93
CA ASN A 662 17.88 -6.79 -9.26
C ASN A 662 18.76 -7.86 -9.92
N GLY A 663 18.39 -9.12 -9.69
CA GLY A 663 19.07 -10.32 -10.17
C GLY A 663 19.91 -10.98 -9.08
N GLN A 664 20.22 -12.26 -9.27
CA GLN A 664 21.12 -13.00 -8.41
C GLN A 664 22.35 -13.47 -9.18
N THR A 665 23.54 -13.11 -8.69
CA THR A 665 24.79 -13.75 -9.13
C THR A 665 24.78 -15.20 -8.69
N THR A 666 25.00 -16.14 -9.61
CA THR A 666 25.14 -17.55 -9.23
C THR A 666 26.60 -17.86 -8.83
N ALA A 667 26.87 -19.09 -8.38
CA ALA A 667 28.23 -19.54 -8.10
C ALA A 667 29.13 -19.50 -9.35
N ASP A 668 28.53 -19.54 -10.54
CA ASP A 668 29.21 -19.20 -11.78
C ASP A 668 28.99 -17.69 -12.06
N PRO A 669 30.02 -16.84 -11.94
CA PRO A 669 29.90 -15.42 -12.17
C PRO A 669 29.52 -15.07 -13.62
N MET A 670 29.58 -16.01 -14.56
CA MET A 670 29.09 -15.81 -15.94
C MET A 670 27.59 -16.11 -16.11
N VAL A 671 26.95 -16.74 -15.11
CA VAL A 671 25.52 -17.03 -15.13
C VAL A 671 24.81 -16.09 -14.16
N ILE A 672 24.06 -15.15 -14.72
CA ILE A 672 23.19 -14.24 -13.99
C ILE A 672 21.75 -14.74 -14.18
N ASN A 673 21.05 -14.98 -13.08
CA ASN A 673 19.62 -15.29 -13.15
C ASN A 673 18.83 -13.98 -13.13
N GLY A 674 18.15 -13.65 -14.24
CA GLY A 674 17.45 -12.38 -14.40
C GLY A 674 18.39 -11.18 -14.41
N GLY A 675 18.08 -10.17 -13.61
CA GLY A 675 18.90 -8.99 -13.41
C GLY A 675 18.61 -7.83 -14.34
N ILE A 676 17.48 -7.85 -15.04
CA ILE A 676 17.01 -6.74 -15.86
C ILE A 676 16.21 -5.79 -14.98
N GLY A 677 16.34 -4.47 -15.19
CA GLY A 677 15.49 -3.50 -14.52
C GLY A 677 14.03 -3.65 -14.95
N VAL A 678 13.74 -3.44 -16.23
CA VAL A 678 12.42 -3.62 -16.84
C VAL A 678 12.52 -4.52 -18.08
N GLU A 679 11.76 -5.60 -18.12
CA GLU A 679 11.69 -6.51 -19.26
C GLU A 679 10.27 -6.53 -19.87
N ILE A 680 10.18 -6.37 -21.20
CA ILE A 680 8.95 -6.50 -21.99
C ILE A 680 9.09 -7.68 -22.95
N GLN A 681 8.21 -8.66 -22.84
CA GLN A 681 8.21 -9.85 -23.70
C GLN A 681 6.85 -10.01 -24.37
N ASN A 682 6.83 -10.13 -25.70
CA ASN A 682 5.62 -10.45 -26.47
C ASN A 682 4.42 -9.56 -26.10
N SER A 683 4.66 -8.27 -25.86
CA SER A 683 3.68 -7.31 -25.34
C SER A 683 3.85 -5.95 -26.00
N SER A 684 2.74 -5.27 -26.24
CA SER A 684 2.65 -4.10 -27.11
C SER A 684 1.98 -2.90 -26.42
N SER A 685 2.19 -1.71 -26.96
CA SER A 685 1.56 -0.47 -26.50
C SER A 685 1.86 -0.10 -25.04
N ASN A 686 2.98 -0.57 -24.48
CA ASN A 686 3.41 -0.22 -23.12
C ASN A 686 4.22 1.07 -23.11
N ILE A 687 4.18 1.80 -22.00
CA ILE A 687 4.88 3.07 -21.82
C ILE A 687 5.85 2.99 -20.64
N ILE A 688 7.14 3.15 -20.90
CA ILE A 688 8.19 3.25 -19.88
C ILE A 688 8.67 4.69 -19.82
N GLY A 689 8.24 5.41 -18.79
CA GLY A 689 8.52 6.82 -18.57
C GLY A 689 7.68 7.77 -19.41
N ARG A 690 7.58 9.02 -18.96
CA ARG A 690 6.85 10.10 -19.65
C ARG A 690 7.45 11.46 -19.31
N ASN A 691 7.36 12.40 -20.25
CA ASN A 691 7.84 13.79 -20.12
C ASN A 691 6.94 14.67 -19.24
N THR A 692 6.53 14.15 -18.09
CA THR A 692 5.86 14.90 -17.03
C THR A 692 6.75 14.86 -15.80
N PRO A 693 7.00 15.99 -15.10
CA PRO A 693 7.89 15.99 -13.94
C PRO A 693 7.50 14.94 -12.89
N GLY A 694 8.43 14.03 -12.58
CA GLY A 694 8.20 12.94 -11.63
C GLY A 694 7.70 11.62 -12.23
N GLU A 695 7.40 11.56 -13.54
CA GLU A 695 7.04 10.32 -14.26
C GLU A 695 8.24 9.64 -14.93
N GLU A 696 9.43 10.26 -14.86
CA GLU A 696 10.71 9.69 -15.27
C GLU A 696 11.14 8.53 -14.36
N ASN A 697 11.49 7.38 -14.91
CA ASN A 697 12.10 6.30 -14.11
C ASN A 697 13.61 6.51 -14.00
N THR A 698 14.19 6.10 -12.87
CA THR A 698 15.62 5.84 -12.75
C THR A 698 15.85 4.33 -12.75
N ILE A 699 16.44 3.81 -13.83
CA ILE A 699 16.61 2.38 -14.09
C ILE A 699 18.10 2.08 -14.19
N SER A 700 18.69 1.74 -13.05
CA SER A 700 20.14 1.80 -12.84
C SER A 700 20.59 0.74 -11.84
N GLY A 701 21.87 0.37 -11.85
CA GLY A 701 22.43 -0.56 -10.87
C GLY A 701 21.97 -2.03 -11.01
N ASN A 702 21.28 -2.39 -12.10
CA ASN A 702 20.82 -3.77 -12.33
C ASN A 702 21.97 -4.68 -12.80
N LEU A 703 21.88 -5.99 -12.53
CA LEU A 703 22.95 -6.96 -12.88
C LEU A 703 23.07 -7.26 -14.37
N VAL A 704 22.10 -6.88 -15.20
CA VAL A 704 22.15 -7.02 -16.65
C VAL A 704 21.75 -5.71 -17.30
N ASP A 705 20.71 -5.71 -18.16
CA ASP A 705 20.31 -4.50 -18.87
C ASP A 705 19.42 -3.62 -17.98
N GLY A 706 19.43 -2.31 -18.20
CA GLY A 706 18.42 -1.43 -17.61
C GLY A 706 17.02 -1.80 -18.11
N ILE A 707 16.84 -1.76 -19.43
CA ILE A 707 15.59 -2.16 -20.10
C ILE A 707 15.89 -3.21 -21.17
N ARG A 708 15.07 -4.28 -21.22
CA ARG A 708 15.11 -5.26 -22.31
C ARG A 708 13.73 -5.44 -22.94
N MET A 709 13.69 -5.54 -24.26
CA MET A 709 12.48 -5.89 -25.01
C MET A 709 12.75 -7.07 -25.92
N THR A 710 11.89 -8.08 -25.89
CA THR A 710 11.99 -9.27 -26.74
C THR A 710 10.66 -9.57 -27.42
N GLY A 711 10.70 -10.13 -28.63
CA GLY A 711 9.55 -10.67 -29.34
C GLY A 711 9.84 -12.05 -29.93
N THR A 712 8.81 -12.82 -30.23
CA THR A 712 8.92 -14.01 -31.10
C THR A 712 8.40 -13.73 -32.50
N ALA A 713 8.62 -14.69 -33.42
CA ALA A 713 8.04 -14.61 -34.76
C ALA A 713 6.51 -14.63 -34.75
N GLU A 714 5.88 -15.29 -33.76
CA GLU A 714 4.43 -15.37 -33.61
C GLU A 714 3.84 -14.19 -32.82
N LEU A 715 4.58 -13.65 -31.85
CA LEU A 715 4.13 -12.57 -30.96
C LEU A 715 5.24 -11.52 -30.81
N ASN A 716 5.13 -10.42 -31.56
CA ASN A 716 6.11 -9.34 -31.54
C ASN A 716 5.77 -8.30 -30.44
N SER A 717 6.80 -7.68 -29.84
CA SER A 717 6.63 -6.52 -28.96
C SER A 717 6.67 -5.24 -29.81
N THR A 718 5.51 -4.60 -29.98
CA THR A 718 5.34 -3.47 -30.92
C THR A 718 4.66 -2.27 -30.28
N ALA A 719 4.81 -1.09 -30.88
CA ALA A 719 4.17 0.14 -30.43
C ALA A 719 4.47 0.51 -28.95
N ASN A 720 5.53 -0.06 -28.36
CA ASN A 720 5.97 0.34 -27.03
C ASN A 720 6.75 1.66 -27.12
N ILE A 721 6.64 2.47 -26.08
CA ILE A 721 7.29 3.78 -25.95
C ILE A 721 8.19 3.76 -24.72
N ILE A 722 9.47 4.05 -24.90
CA ILE A 722 10.44 4.23 -23.81
C ILE A 722 10.91 5.68 -23.89
N GLN A 723 10.54 6.55 -22.96
CA GLN A 723 10.85 7.98 -23.03
C GLN A 723 11.15 8.60 -21.66
N SER A 724 11.94 9.67 -21.66
CA SER A 724 12.24 10.48 -20.46
C SER A 724 12.84 9.69 -19.28
N ASN A 725 13.48 8.54 -19.50
CA ASN A 725 14.10 7.76 -18.42
C ASN A 725 15.57 8.16 -18.18
N LEU A 726 16.03 8.00 -16.94
CA LEU A 726 17.45 8.01 -16.56
C LEU A 726 17.93 6.55 -16.44
N ILE A 727 18.86 6.13 -17.29
CA ILE A 727 19.29 4.73 -17.39
C ILE A 727 20.81 4.64 -17.21
N GLY A 728 21.24 3.93 -16.15
CA GLY A 728 22.64 3.78 -15.75
C GLY A 728 23.21 4.98 -14.98
N LEU A 729 22.33 5.91 -14.57
CA LEU A 729 22.66 7.11 -13.81
C LEU A 729 21.96 7.15 -12.45
N ASP A 730 22.43 8.02 -11.56
CA ASP A 730 21.67 8.41 -10.37
C ASP A 730 20.41 9.22 -10.74
N ALA A 731 19.52 9.41 -9.75
CA ALA A 731 18.29 10.17 -9.92
C ALA A 731 18.49 11.66 -10.26
N THR A 732 19.73 12.17 -10.20
CA THR A 732 20.05 13.54 -10.65
C THR A 732 20.46 13.57 -12.14
N GLY A 733 20.76 12.41 -12.72
CA GLY A 733 21.26 12.26 -14.09
C GLY A 733 22.72 12.68 -14.27
N GLY A 734 23.48 12.81 -13.17
CA GLY A 734 24.84 13.35 -13.17
C GLY A 734 25.95 12.32 -12.92
N THR A 735 25.65 11.27 -12.16
CA THR A 735 26.63 10.26 -11.74
C THR A 735 26.26 8.88 -12.27
N ALA A 736 27.23 8.07 -12.67
CA ALA A 736 26.97 6.69 -13.07
C ALA A 736 26.54 5.82 -11.89
N VAL A 737 25.45 5.08 -12.07
CA VAL A 737 25.03 3.94 -11.25
C VAL A 737 24.83 2.78 -12.23
N PRO A 738 25.93 2.11 -12.66
CA PRO A 738 25.93 1.31 -13.88
C PRO A 738 24.97 0.13 -13.84
N ASN A 739 24.17 -0.04 -14.90
CA ASN A 739 23.69 -1.38 -15.23
C ASN A 739 24.89 -2.18 -15.76
N GLN A 740 24.99 -3.46 -15.37
CA GLN A 740 26.16 -4.29 -15.63
C GLN A 740 26.18 -4.90 -17.04
N ASN A 741 25.25 -4.51 -17.91
CA ASN A 741 25.28 -4.80 -19.34
C ASN A 741 24.92 -3.54 -20.16
N ASN A 742 23.89 -3.58 -21.01
CA ASN A 742 23.47 -2.43 -21.81
C ASN A 742 22.52 -1.53 -21.02
N GLY A 743 22.41 -0.26 -21.43
CA GLY A 743 21.32 0.59 -20.92
C GLY A 743 19.96 0.05 -21.39
N ILE A 744 19.82 -0.10 -22.71
CA ILE A 744 18.62 -0.66 -23.35
C ILE A 744 19.03 -1.71 -24.40
N LEU A 745 18.35 -2.87 -24.40
CA LEU A 745 18.44 -3.88 -25.46
C LEU A 745 17.05 -4.14 -26.06
N ILE A 746 16.93 -3.96 -27.38
CA ILE A 746 15.73 -4.32 -28.15
C ILE A 746 16.10 -5.50 -29.05
N GLU A 747 15.51 -6.66 -28.81
CA GLU A 747 15.80 -7.91 -29.52
C GLU A 747 14.55 -8.42 -30.24
N SER A 748 14.68 -8.73 -31.54
CA SER A 748 13.62 -9.34 -32.36
C SER A 748 12.26 -8.61 -32.26
N SER A 749 12.29 -7.30 -32.01
CA SER A 749 11.11 -6.47 -31.76
C SER A 749 11.03 -5.31 -32.77
N ALA A 750 9.81 -4.91 -33.15
CA ALA A 750 9.62 -3.94 -34.24
C ALA A 750 8.60 -2.84 -33.96
N GLY A 751 8.78 -1.68 -34.59
CA GLY A 751 7.81 -0.59 -34.52
C GLY A 751 7.68 0.06 -33.14
N ASN A 752 8.77 0.11 -32.36
CA ASN A 752 8.81 0.74 -31.05
C ASN A 752 9.47 2.14 -31.13
N THR A 753 9.17 2.99 -30.15
CA THR A 753 9.75 4.34 -30.04
C THR A 753 10.61 4.43 -28.79
N ILE A 754 11.86 4.83 -28.95
CA ILE A 754 12.82 5.11 -27.87
C ILE A 754 13.14 6.59 -27.93
N GLY A 755 12.60 7.34 -26.98
CA GLY A 755 12.65 8.79 -26.88
C GLY A 755 11.41 9.45 -27.47
N GLY A 756 11.57 10.63 -28.08
CA GLY A 756 10.49 11.37 -28.72
C GLY A 756 10.95 12.67 -29.36
N SER A 757 10.08 13.28 -30.18
CA SER A 757 10.41 14.45 -30.99
C SER A 757 10.28 15.79 -30.24
N GLU A 758 9.58 15.81 -29.10
CA GLU A 758 9.45 17.00 -28.26
C GLU A 758 10.60 17.08 -27.24
N ALA A 759 10.96 18.31 -26.85
CA ALA A 759 11.99 18.55 -25.85
C ALA A 759 11.64 17.86 -24.52
N GLY A 760 12.57 17.07 -23.99
CA GLY A 760 12.40 16.32 -22.73
C GLY A 760 11.87 14.89 -22.90
N GLN A 761 11.44 14.47 -24.10
CA GLN A 761 11.02 13.08 -24.34
C GLN A 761 12.19 12.11 -24.52
N GLY A 762 13.40 12.60 -24.84
CA GLY A 762 14.59 11.77 -24.95
C GLY A 762 14.97 11.08 -23.64
N ASN A 763 15.43 9.83 -23.72
CA ASN A 763 16.04 9.16 -22.58
C ASN A 763 17.49 9.62 -22.39
N VAL A 764 18.01 9.51 -21.17
CA VAL A 764 19.45 9.65 -20.86
C VAL A 764 20.01 8.27 -20.57
N ILE A 765 20.87 7.76 -21.46
CA ILE A 765 21.34 6.37 -21.47
C ILE A 765 22.87 6.35 -21.38
N SER A 766 23.38 6.22 -20.16
CA SER A 766 24.78 6.55 -19.84
C SER A 766 25.32 5.71 -18.70
N GLY A 767 26.64 5.63 -18.57
CA GLY A 767 27.29 4.94 -17.45
C GLY A 767 27.12 3.42 -17.43
N ASN A 768 26.61 2.79 -18.51
CA ASN A 768 26.43 1.34 -18.59
C ASN A 768 27.77 0.65 -18.94
N THR A 769 27.95 -0.61 -18.53
CA THR A 769 29.24 -1.32 -18.66
C THR A 769 29.46 -1.94 -20.04
N ILE A 770 28.45 -1.97 -20.92
CA ILE A 770 28.62 -2.29 -22.34
C ILE A 770 28.10 -1.11 -23.18
N ASN A 771 27.02 -1.30 -23.96
CA ASN A 771 26.52 -0.27 -24.85
C ASN A 771 25.47 0.60 -24.15
N GLY A 772 25.23 1.80 -24.68
CA GLY A 772 24.06 2.58 -24.28
C GLY A 772 22.77 1.89 -24.73
N LEU A 773 22.57 1.78 -26.05
CA LEU A 773 21.38 1.19 -26.66
C LEU A 773 21.79 0.19 -27.76
N VAL A 774 21.16 -0.99 -27.77
CA VAL A 774 21.37 -2.03 -28.79
C VAL A 774 20.05 -2.43 -29.43
N LEU A 775 20.03 -2.50 -30.75
CA LEU A 775 18.97 -3.13 -31.54
C LEU A 775 19.55 -4.38 -32.20
N SER A 776 19.08 -5.56 -31.78
CA SER A 776 19.53 -6.85 -32.31
C SER A 776 18.40 -7.56 -33.03
N THR A 777 18.54 -7.75 -34.33
CA THR A 777 17.47 -8.31 -35.19
C THR A 777 16.14 -7.54 -35.02
N ALA A 778 16.21 -6.25 -34.69
CA ALA A 778 15.09 -5.39 -34.32
C ALA A 778 14.81 -4.38 -35.44
N ASN A 779 13.61 -4.40 -36.00
CA ASN A 779 13.32 -3.74 -37.28
C ASN A 779 12.33 -2.58 -37.13
N SER A 780 12.43 -1.57 -37.98
CA SER A 780 11.43 -0.49 -38.09
C SER A 780 11.16 0.26 -36.76
N ASN A 781 12.12 0.33 -35.85
CA ASN A 781 12.03 1.10 -34.62
C ASN A 781 12.50 2.54 -34.83
N GLN A 782 12.09 3.44 -33.94
CA GLN A 782 12.44 4.86 -33.96
C GLN A 782 13.21 5.22 -32.69
N ILE A 783 14.41 5.76 -32.84
CA ILE A 783 15.30 6.22 -31.77
C ILE A 783 15.43 7.73 -31.92
N ILE A 784 14.70 8.49 -31.11
CA ILE A 784 14.50 9.94 -31.32
C ILE A 784 14.94 10.75 -30.11
N GLY A 785 15.84 11.72 -30.31
CA GLY A 785 16.11 12.77 -29.32
C GLY A 785 16.79 12.33 -28.02
N ASN A 786 17.38 11.13 -27.96
CA ASN A 786 18.02 10.59 -26.75
C ASN A 786 19.40 11.24 -26.51
N LEU A 787 19.84 11.23 -25.25
CA LEU A 787 21.19 11.57 -24.81
C LEU A 787 21.91 10.28 -24.42
N ILE A 788 23.00 9.93 -25.10
CA ILE A 788 23.68 8.64 -24.95
C ILE A 788 25.18 8.88 -24.67
N GLY A 789 25.63 8.47 -23.47
CA GLY A 789 27.02 8.61 -23.01
C GLY A 789 27.33 9.93 -22.30
N THR A 790 26.31 10.76 -22.03
CA THR A 790 26.43 12.06 -21.37
C THR A 790 25.62 12.14 -20.07
N ASN A 791 25.84 13.18 -19.27
CA ASN A 791 24.88 13.55 -18.21
C ASN A 791 23.54 14.03 -18.80
N SER A 792 22.53 14.24 -17.95
CA SER A 792 21.18 14.68 -18.34
C SER A 792 21.11 16.06 -19.01
N VAL A 793 22.14 16.90 -18.83
CA VAL A 793 22.29 18.21 -19.51
C VAL A 793 22.93 18.06 -20.89
N GLY A 794 23.65 16.97 -21.13
CA GLY A 794 24.40 16.72 -22.36
C GLY A 794 25.69 17.53 -22.49
N ASN A 795 26.26 18.02 -21.38
CA ASN A 795 27.46 18.86 -21.39
C ASN A 795 28.71 18.20 -20.78
N ALA A 796 28.58 17.00 -20.21
CA ALA A 796 29.69 16.22 -19.67
C ALA A 796 29.50 14.74 -19.98
N ALA A 797 30.61 14.01 -20.17
CA ALA A 797 30.59 12.59 -20.46
C ALA A 797 30.29 11.79 -19.18
N VAL A 798 29.38 10.83 -19.31
CA VAL A 798 29.18 9.73 -18.36
C VAL A 798 29.15 8.47 -19.20
N ALA A 799 30.35 8.02 -19.57
CA ALA A 799 30.55 7.09 -20.68
C ALA A 799 29.83 5.76 -20.49
N ASN A 800 29.20 5.26 -21.55
CA ASN A 800 29.02 3.82 -21.69
C ASN A 800 30.37 3.20 -22.06
N SER A 801 30.66 2.01 -21.54
CA SER A 801 32.00 1.39 -21.67
C SER A 801 32.23 0.66 -23.00
N ASN A 802 31.32 0.83 -23.97
CA ASN A 802 31.46 0.39 -25.36
C ASN A 802 30.85 1.43 -26.33
N ASN A 803 30.01 1.02 -27.27
CA ASN A 803 29.36 1.93 -28.22
C ASN A 803 28.23 2.72 -27.55
N GLY A 804 27.94 3.92 -28.06
CA GLY A 804 26.72 4.62 -27.67
C GLY A 804 25.48 3.86 -28.13
N LEU A 805 25.38 3.65 -29.45
CA LEU A 805 24.28 2.96 -30.11
C LEU A 805 24.81 1.85 -31.04
N GLU A 806 24.18 0.68 -31.01
CA GLU A 806 24.50 -0.43 -31.92
C GLU A 806 23.25 -0.94 -32.65
N LEU A 807 23.34 -1.07 -33.97
CA LEU A 807 22.38 -1.72 -34.85
C LEU A 807 23.01 -3.02 -35.36
N ASP A 808 22.56 -4.15 -34.82
CA ASP A 808 23.05 -5.48 -35.13
C ASP A 808 21.97 -6.27 -35.89
N ASN A 809 22.26 -6.68 -37.12
CA ASN A 809 21.33 -7.42 -38.00
C ASN A 809 19.92 -6.80 -38.08
N SER A 810 19.85 -5.47 -38.04
CA SER A 810 18.63 -4.71 -37.83
C SER A 810 18.31 -3.86 -39.05
N THR A 811 17.03 -3.77 -39.42
CA THR A 811 16.62 -3.17 -40.69
C THR A 811 15.56 -2.08 -40.55
N GLY A 812 15.66 -1.04 -41.39
CA GLY A 812 14.63 -0.01 -41.50
C GLY A 812 14.44 0.88 -40.27
N ASN A 813 15.40 0.93 -39.34
CA ASN A 813 15.28 1.75 -38.13
C ASN A 813 15.61 3.22 -38.41
N GLY A 814 14.93 4.14 -37.71
CA GLY A 814 15.22 5.57 -37.75
C GLY A 814 15.96 6.01 -36.49
N VAL A 815 17.17 6.55 -36.63
CA VAL A 815 17.99 7.13 -35.55
C VAL A 815 18.05 8.63 -35.81
N ILE A 816 17.21 9.40 -35.12
CA ILE A 816 16.89 10.78 -35.48
C ILE A 816 17.16 11.75 -34.32
N GLY A 817 17.99 12.76 -34.54
CA GLY A 817 18.12 13.89 -33.60
C GLY A 817 18.74 13.57 -32.24
N ASN A 818 19.46 12.45 -32.10
CA ASN A 818 20.07 12.03 -30.84
C ASN A 818 21.40 12.75 -30.58
N LEU A 819 21.79 12.89 -29.30
CA LEU A 819 23.12 13.28 -28.84
C LEU A 819 23.88 12.02 -28.42
N ILE A 820 24.92 11.63 -29.16
CA ILE A 820 25.66 10.38 -28.95
C ILE A 820 27.15 10.68 -28.80
N SER A 821 27.61 10.82 -27.56
CA SER A 821 28.89 11.45 -27.25
C SER A 821 29.48 10.88 -25.97
N GLY A 822 30.81 10.96 -25.80
CA GLY A 822 31.47 10.54 -24.58
C GLY A 822 31.54 9.03 -24.35
N ASN A 823 31.22 8.18 -25.34
CA ASN A 823 31.30 6.73 -25.22
C ASN A 823 32.75 6.24 -25.44
N THR A 824 33.13 5.10 -24.86
CA THR A 824 34.53 4.64 -24.89
C THR A 824 34.93 3.88 -26.15
N VAL A 825 34.01 3.65 -27.08
CA VAL A 825 34.30 3.13 -28.42
C VAL A 825 33.65 4.04 -29.46
N ASN A 826 32.70 3.56 -30.27
CA ASN A 826 32.11 4.38 -31.32
C ASN A 826 30.87 5.14 -30.80
N GLY A 827 30.50 6.21 -31.50
CA GLY A 827 29.19 6.81 -31.29
C GLY A 827 28.08 5.83 -31.72
N VAL A 828 28.06 5.51 -33.01
CA VAL A 828 27.09 4.56 -33.62
C VAL A 828 27.81 3.42 -34.32
N SER A 829 27.34 2.19 -34.12
CA SER A 829 27.82 0.98 -34.78
C SER A 829 26.70 0.33 -35.59
N ILE A 830 26.92 0.03 -36.87
CA ILE A 830 25.95 -0.61 -37.77
C ILE A 830 26.58 -1.88 -38.34
N VAL A 831 26.12 -3.05 -37.91
CA VAL A 831 26.84 -4.32 -38.11
C VAL A 831 25.97 -5.47 -38.60
N ASN A 832 26.62 -6.57 -39.01
CA ASN A 832 26.04 -7.90 -39.24
C ASN A 832 24.80 -7.92 -40.16
N ALA A 833 24.93 -7.41 -41.38
CA ALA A 833 23.89 -7.34 -42.41
C ALA A 833 22.72 -6.38 -42.10
N SER A 834 22.91 -5.45 -41.15
CA SER A 834 21.99 -4.33 -40.96
C SER A 834 21.77 -3.53 -42.25
N SER A 835 20.53 -3.14 -42.53
CA SER A 835 20.22 -2.46 -43.80
C SER A 835 19.04 -1.50 -43.77
N GLY A 836 19.05 -0.50 -44.65
CA GLY A 836 17.94 0.45 -44.77
C GLY A 836 17.73 1.34 -43.53
N ASN A 837 18.69 1.39 -42.61
CA ASN A 837 18.58 2.25 -41.42
C ASN A 837 18.91 3.70 -41.79
N GLN A 838 18.21 4.65 -41.15
CA GLN A 838 18.34 6.08 -41.40
C GLN A 838 18.94 6.76 -40.16
N ILE A 839 20.18 7.23 -40.26
CA ILE A 839 20.89 7.94 -39.19
C ILE A 839 20.89 9.42 -39.56
N GLN A 840 19.99 10.22 -39.00
CA GLN A 840 19.73 11.59 -39.46
C GLN A 840 19.65 12.62 -38.33
N GLY A 841 20.19 13.81 -38.57
CA GLY A 841 20.09 14.95 -37.63
C GLY A 841 20.78 14.73 -36.28
N ASN A 842 21.58 13.68 -36.12
CA ASN A 842 22.23 13.35 -34.85
C ASN A 842 23.45 14.24 -34.61
N ARG A 843 23.76 14.45 -33.34
CA ARG A 843 24.97 15.12 -32.84
C ARG A 843 25.88 14.06 -32.22
N ILE A 844 27.03 13.81 -32.84
CA ILE A 844 27.91 12.69 -32.52
C ILE A 844 29.31 13.22 -32.21
N GLY A 845 29.75 13.05 -30.96
CA GLY A 845 31.04 13.53 -30.46
C GLY A 845 31.08 15.01 -30.05
N VAL A 846 29.93 15.70 -30.03
CA VAL A 846 29.76 17.06 -29.52
C VAL A 846 28.90 17.09 -28.25
N ALA A 847 28.94 18.17 -27.49
CA ALA A 847 28.01 18.44 -26.39
C ALA A 847 26.64 18.92 -26.90
N ALA A 848 25.70 19.12 -25.98
CA ALA A 848 24.34 19.58 -26.27
C ALA A 848 24.27 20.94 -26.98
N ASP A 849 25.30 21.79 -26.83
CA ASP A 849 25.42 23.06 -27.56
C ASP A 849 25.77 22.89 -29.05
N GLY A 850 26.08 21.67 -29.49
CA GLY A 850 26.44 21.31 -30.86
C GLY A 850 27.82 21.80 -31.32
N THR A 851 28.64 22.38 -30.43
CA THR A 851 29.92 23.00 -30.81
C THR A 851 31.08 22.62 -29.89
N THR A 852 30.83 22.38 -28.60
CA THR A 852 31.84 21.91 -27.66
C THR A 852 32.12 20.43 -27.93
N GLY A 853 33.39 20.04 -28.01
CA GLY A 853 33.77 18.64 -28.21
C GLY A 853 33.48 17.77 -26.98
N LEU A 854 32.88 16.61 -27.21
CA LEU A 854 32.62 15.56 -26.23
C LEU A 854 32.83 14.20 -26.89
N ALA A 855 34.09 13.94 -27.23
CA ALA A 855 34.54 12.85 -28.08
C ALA A 855 33.97 11.48 -27.69
N ASN A 856 33.55 10.68 -28.68
CA ASN A 856 33.62 9.23 -28.54
C ASN A 856 35.08 8.80 -28.77
N ALA A 857 35.52 7.73 -28.10
CA ALA A 857 36.93 7.33 -28.08
C ALA A 857 37.38 6.44 -29.26
N ASN A 858 36.56 6.34 -30.31
CA ASN A 858 36.93 5.81 -31.62
C ASN A 858 36.18 6.58 -32.74
N SER A 859 35.65 5.91 -33.76
CA SER A 859 34.94 6.56 -34.86
C SER A 859 33.60 7.15 -34.40
N GLY A 860 33.15 8.22 -35.07
CA GLY A 860 31.81 8.74 -34.86
C GLY A 860 30.75 7.70 -35.23
N ILE A 861 30.85 7.15 -36.43
CA ILE A 861 29.99 6.06 -36.92
C ILE A 861 30.86 4.98 -37.57
N VAL A 862 30.59 3.71 -37.27
CA VAL A 862 31.15 2.56 -37.98
C VAL A 862 30.06 1.77 -38.69
N VAL A 863 30.33 1.35 -39.93
CA VAL A 863 29.46 0.50 -40.75
C VAL A 863 30.26 -0.74 -41.14
N ASP A 864 29.92 -1.90 -40.61
CA ASP A 864 30.64 -3.15 -40.88
C ASP A 864 29.70 -4.23 -41.38
N ASN A 865 29.99 -4.78 -42.56
CA ASN A 865 29.15 -5.83 -43.17
C ASN A 865 27.65 -5.44 -43.24
N ALA A 866 27.34 -4.17 -43.49
CA ALA A 866 25.98 -3.61 -43.49
C ALA A 866 25.73 -2.83 -44.78
N VAL A 867 24.49 -2.86 -45.32
CA VAL A 867 24.21 -2.40 -46.68
C VAL A 867 23.05 -1.41 -46.76
N ASN A 868 23.06 -0.54 -47.75
CA ASN A 868 21.92 0.33 -48.06
C ASN A 868 21.43 1.19 -46.88
N ASN A 869 22.31 1.55 -45.94
CA ASN A 869 21.98 2.47 -44.86
C ASN A 869 22.16 3.92 -45.33
N ILE A 870 21.43 4.85 -44.73
CA ILE A 870 21.52 6.29 -45.02
C ILE A 870 22.06 6.99 -43.79
N ILE A 871 23.25 7.56 -43.89
CA ILE A 871 23.89 8.39 -42.88
C ILE A 871 23.79 9.83 -43.37
N GLY A 872 22.87 10.59 -42.79
CA GLY A 872 22.59 11.97 -43.13
C GLY A 872 21.44 12.12 -44.13
N GLY A 873 21.46 13.21 -44.89
CA GLY A 873 20.45 13.54 -45.87
C GLY A 873 20.55 14.99 -46.32
N LEU A 874 19.81 15.31 -47.38
CA LEU A 874 19.90 16.62 -48.05
C LEU A 874 18.78 17.58 -47.67
N GLU A 875 17.72 17.10 -47.03
CA GLU A 875 16.67 17.98 -46.52
C GLU A 875 17.12 18.64 -45.21
N ALA A 876 16.55 19.81 -44.93
CA ALA A 876 16.89 20.55 -43.72
C ALA A 876 16.66 19.70 -42.47
N GLY A 877 17.69 19.57 -41.63
CA GLY A 877 17.65 18.80 -40.39
C GLY A 877 18.04 17.32 -40.51
N GLN A 878 18.29 16.80 -41.72
CA GLN A 878 18.74 15.40 -41.89
C GLN A 878 20.25 15.22 -41.72
N ALA A 879 21.04 16.27 -41.92
CA ALA A 879 22.50 16.24 -41.77
C ALA A 879 22.90 15.90 -40.33
N ASN A 880 23.74 14.88 -40.14
CA ASN A 880 24.38 14.66 -38.84
C ASN A 880 25.52 15.65 -38.63
N THR A 881 25.79 15.99 -37.38
CA THR A 881 27.04 16.64 -36.94
C THR A 881 27.92 15.57 -36.34
N ILE A 882 29.05 15.27 -36.97
CA ILE A 882 29.99 14.21 -36.56
C ILE A 882 31.34 14.87 -36.35
N ALA A 883 31.69 15.13 -35.10
CA ALA A 883 32.88 15.91 -34.79
C ALA A 883 33.55 15.49 -33.49
N PHE A 884 34.85 15.80 -33.39
CA PHE A 884 35.68 15.59 -32.20
C PHE A 884 35.82 14.14 -31.73
N ASN A 885 35.37 13.15 -32.49
CA ASN A 885 35.63 11.74 -32.19
C ASN A 885 37.13 11.47 -32.35
N THR A 886 37.71 10.56 -31.56
CA THR A 886 39.16 10.37 -31.59
C THR A 886 39.65 9.57 -32.80
N GLY A 887 38.77 8.81 -33.46
CA GLY A 887 38.99 8.15 -34.75
C GLY A 887 38.36 8.93 -35.91
N ASP A 888 37.99 8.25 -36.99
CA ASP A 888 37.36 8.88 -38.16
C ASP A 888 35.96 9.43 -37.86
N GLY A 889 35.46 10.27 -38.78
CA GLY A 889 34.04 10.65 -38.78
C GLY A 889 33.15 9.44 -39.02
N VAL A 890 33.27 8.83 -40.21
CA VAL A 890 32.53 7.62 -40.62
C VAL A 890 33.51 6.61 -41.18
N THR A 891 33.54 5.41 -40.61
CA THR A 891 34.35 4.28 -41.10
C THR A 891 33.43 3.23 -41.71
N VAL A 892 33.72 2.76 -42.93
CA VAL A 892 32.98 1.67 -43.60
C VAL A 892 33.93 0.51 -43.85
N THR A 893 33.61 -0.67 -43.30
CA THR A 893 34.43 -1.87 -43.36
C THR A 893 33.67 -3.07 -43.91
N SER A 894 34.42 -4.09 -44.33
CA SER A 894 33.97 -5.29 -45.03
C SER A 894 33.51 -5.06 -46.48
N ASN A 895 33.92 -5.97 -47.37
CA ASN A 895 33.63 -5.87 -48.81
C ASN A 895 32.12 -5.95 -49.15
N THR A 896 31.32 -6.46 -48.22
CA THR A 896 29.87 -6.54 -48.35
C THR A 896 29.16 -5.25 -47.99
N ALA A 897 29.83 -4.28 -47.34
CA ALA A 897 29.21 -3.04 -46.88
C ALA A 897 29.04 -2.02 -48.01
N VAL A 898 28.15 -2.31 -48.95
CA VAL A 898 27.90 -1.51 -50.15
C VAL A 898 26.55 -0.79 -50.13
N GLY A 899 26.45 0.27 -50.93
CA GLY A 899 25.22 1.05 -51.08
C GLY A 899 24.88 1.95 -49.88
N ASN A 900 25.81 2.12 -48.94
CA ASN A 900 25.59 3.00 -47.79
C ASN A 900 25.76 4.46 -48.22
N GLY A 901 24.67 5.23 -48.21
CA GLY A 901 24.67 6.65 -48.57
C GLY A 901 25.15 7.51 -47.41
N ILE A 902 26.31 8.17 -47.56
CA ILE A 902 26.84 9.13 -46.59
C ILE A 902 26.64 10.53 -47.18
N LEU A 903 25.55 11.20 -46.80
CA LEU A 903 25.02 12.36 -47.52
C LEU A 903 24.86 13.58 -46.61
N GLY A 904 25.35 14.74 -47.03
CA GLY A 904 25.06 16.03 -46.40
C GLY A 904 25.57 16.22 -44.96
N ASN A 905 26.38 15.31 -44.43
CA ASN A 905 26.85 15.38 -43.04
C ASN A 905 27.87 16.49 -42.81
N ASN A 906 27.82 17.12 -41.63
CA ASN A 906 28.85 18.03 -41.15
C ASN A 906 29.91 17.21 -40.40
N ILE A 907 30.99 16.84 -41.07
CA ILE A 907 32.08 16.01 -40.52
C ILE A 907 33.32 16.88 -40.32
N PHE A 908 33.79 17.08 -39.09
CA PHE A 908 34.94 17.94 -38.83
C PHE A 908 35.63 17.68 -37.49
N SER A 909 36.92 18.01 -37.39
CA SER A 909 37.69 17.89 -36.14
C SER A 909 37.68 16.50 -35.49
N ASN A 910 37.40 15.45 -36.25
CA ASN A 910 37.64 14.07 -35.82
C ASN A 910 39.14 13.73 -35.93
N GLY A 911 39.60 12.70 -35.22
CA GLY A 911 41.00 12.40 -35.03
C GLY A 911 41.59 13.10 -33.80
N THR A 912 42.68 12.53 -33.29
CA THR A 912 43.46 13.21 -32.24
C THR A 912 44.46 14.18 -32.84
N ALA A 913 44.84 15.22 -32.09
CA ALA A 913 45.89 16.15 -32.54
C ALA A 913 47.27 15.46 -32.72
N GLU A 914 47.45 14.27 -32.14
CA GLU A 914 48.69 13.50 -32.22
C GLU A 914 48.69 12.51 -33.40
N ASP A 915 47.51 12.09 -33.86
CA ASP A 915 47.32 11.12 -34.95
C ASP A 915 46.52 11.76 -36.10
N ASN A 916 47.25 12.40 -37.02
CA ASN A 916 46.70 13.08 -38.19
C ASN A 916 46.38 12.12 -39.35
N THR A 917 46.00 10.88 -39.03
CA THR A 917 45.61 9.85 -40.01
C THR A 917 44.10 9.74 -40.17
N ALA A 918 43.32 10.20 -39.18
CA ALA A 918 41.86 10.16 -39.23
C ALA A 918 41.31 11.08 -40.33
N ILE A 919 40.31 10.58 -41.04
CA ILE A 919 39.65 11.28 -42.14
C ILE A 919 38.14 11.37 -41.91
N GLY A 920 37.45 12.08 -42.80
CA GLY A 920 36.01 12.30 -42.66
C GLY A 920 35.22 11.02 -42.92
N ILE A 921 35.56 10.36 -44.03
CA ILE A 921 34.98 9.09 -44.47
C ILE A 921 36.15 8.18 -44.85
N ASP A 922 36.27 7.04 -44.18
CA ASP A 922 37.28 6.01 -44.48
C ASP A 922 36.59 4.74 -45.00
N LEU A 923 36.92 4.34 -46.22
CA LEU A 923 36.44 3.10 -46.84
C LEU A 923 37.55 2.05 -46.79
N GLY A 924 37.48 1.15 -45.80
CA GLY A 924 38.50 0.11 -45.57
C GLY A 924 39.17 0.20 -44.20
N ASN A 925 39.05 1.34 -43.50
CA ASN A 925 39.80 1.65 -42.27
C ASN A 925 41.32 1.56 -42.50
N ASP A 926 41.76 2.04 -43.66
CA ASP A 926 43.15 2.00 -44.12
C ASP A 926 43.63 3.36 -44.67
N GLY A 927 42.85 4.42 -44.43
CA GLY A 927 43.14 5.79 -44.81
C GLY A 927 42.46 6.21 -46.11
N VAL A 928 43.08 7.12 -46.83
CA VAL A 928 42.51 7.69 -48.06
C VAL A 928 42.46 6.63 -49.15
N THR A 929 41.26 6.27 -49.59
CA THR A 929 41.01 5.39 -50.74
C THR A 929 41.71 5.93 -51.99
N ILE A 930 42.39 5.09 -52.77
CA ILE A 930 43.19 5.56 -53.91
C ILE A 930 42.30 5.76 -55.14
N ASN A 931 42.35 6.94 -55.78
CA ASN A 931 41.71 7.14 -57.08
C ASN A 931 42.36 6.28 -58.17
N ASP A 932 41.56 5.47 -58.86
CA ASP A 932 41.97 4.64 -59.99
C ASP A 932 41.22 4.99 -61.30
N ALA A 933 41.40 4.20 -62.37
CA ALA A 933 40.78 4.48 -63.67
C ALA A 933 39.53 3.63 -63.90
N GLY A 934 38.37 4.27 -63.93
CA GLY A 934 37.08 3.66 -64.20
C GLY A 934 36.41 3.04 -62.98
N ASP A 935 37.02 3.13 -61.80
CA ASP A 935 36.46 2.76 -60.49
C ASP A 935 35.85 1.36 -60.50
N THR A 936 36.72 0.40 -60.82
CA THR A 936 36.34 -1.01 -60.98
C THR A 936 36.51 -1.82 -59.69
N ASP A 937 36.79 -1.13 -58.58
CA ASP A 937 37.13 -1.75 -57.31
C ASP A 937 35.94 -2.48 -56.67
N GLU A 938 36.28 -3.52 -55.90
CA GLU A 938 35.37 -4.22 -55.00
C GLU A 938 35.77 -3.91 -53.56
N GLY A 939 34.78 -3.67 -52.69
CA GLY A 939 35.07 -3.34 -51.29
C GLY A 939 33.96 -2.53 -50.63
N PRO A 940 34.19 -2.02 -49.40
CA PRO A 940 33.28 -1.11 -48.71
C PRO A 940 32.88 0.06 -49.61
N ASN A 941 31.58 0.23 -49.87
CA ASN A 941 31.06 1.18 -50.85
C ASN A 941 31.84 1.21 -52.18
N THR A 942 32.23 0.02 -52.66
CA THR A 942 33.02 -0.20 -53.89
C THR A 942 34.31 0.59 -53.97
N LEU A 943 34.89 0.98 -52.81
CA LEU A 943 36.08 1.84 -52.71
C LEU A 943 35.98 3.09 -53.60
N GLN A 944 34.76 3.64 -53.70
CA GLN A 944 34.41 4.73 -54.59
C GLN A 944 35.46 5.85 -54.64
N ASN A 945 36.00 6.10 -55.84
CA ASN A 945 36.89 7.23 -56.10
C ASN A 945 36.26 8.55 -55.62
N TYR A 946 37.08 9.48 -55.12
CA TYR A 946 36.65 10.80 -54.67
C TYR A 946 36.94 11.91 -55.70
N PRO A 947 36.16 13.00 -55.72
CA PRO A 947 36.43 14.14 -56.61
C PRO A 947 37.75 14.84 -56.30
N GLU A 948 38.58 15.07 -57.33
CA GLU A 948 39.81 15.83 -57.21
C GLU A 948 39.55 17.32 -57.40
N LEU A 949 39.76 18.08 -56.33
CA LEU A 949 39.69 19.54 -56.36
C LEU A 949 40.91 20.13 -57.06
N VAL A 950 40.68 20.83 -58.18
CA VAL A 950 41.74 21.50 -58.95
C VAL A 950 41.85 22.98 -58.57
N LEU A 951 40.71 23.63 -58.32
CA LEU A 951 40.63 25.05 -58.00
C LEU A 951 39.47 25.33 -57.04
N ALA A 952 39.72 26.14 -56.02
CA ALA A 952 38.70 26.78 -55.21
C ALA A 952 39.11 28.25 -55.00
N GLU A 953 38.66 29.14 -55.89
CA GLU A 953 39.04 30.56 -55.86
C GLU A 953 37.86 31.46 -55.48
N PRO A 954 38.06 32.43 -54.59
CA PRO A 954 37.06 33.43 -54.30
C PRO A 954 36.92 34.39 -55.49
N VAL A 955 35.68 34.64 -55.92
CA VAL A 955 35.31 35.68 -56.90
C VAL A 955 34.37 36.69 -56.25
N GLU A 956 34.05 37.80 -56.93
CA GLU A 956 33.11 38.80 -56.41
C GLU A 956 31.77 38.14 -56.06
N ASN A 957 31.45 38.09 -54.76
CA ASN A 957 30.28 37.45 -54.18
C ASN A 957 30.12 35.95 -54.43
N ALA A 958 31.16 35.19 -54.81
CA ALA A 958 31.06 33.72 -54.89
C ALA A 958 32.41 33.02 -54.65
N THR A 959 32.38 31.69 -54.63
CA THR A 959 33.58 30.85 -54.77
C THR A 959 33.40 30.00 -56.03
N VAL A 960 34.38 30.05 -56.94
CA VAL A 960 34.45 29.17 -58.11
C VAL A 960 35.19 27.90 -57.72
N VAL A 961 34.51 26.77 -57.87
CA VAL A 961 35.08 25.44 -57.66
C VAL A 961 35.18 24.72 -59.01
N ALA A 962 36.36 24.18 -59.30
CA ALA A 962 36.62 23.37 -60.49
C ALA A 962 37.44 22.14 -60.11
N GLY A 963 37.19 21.04 -60.81
CA GLY A 963 37.77 19.75 -60.45
C GLY A 963 37.52 18.68 -61.49
N ARG A 964 38.02 17.49 -61.17
CA ARG A 964 37.87 16.28 -61.98
C ARG A 964 37.29 15.18 -61.13
N TYR A 965 36.56 14.29 -61.77
CA TYR A 965 36.02 13.11 -61.12
C TYR A 965 36.12 11.94 -62.10
N ASN A 966 36.67 10.82 -61.65
CA ASN A 966 36.79 9.59 -62.43
C ASN A 966 36.00 8.49 -61.72
N SER A 967 35.07 7.85 -62.41
CA SER A 967 34.37 6.66 -61.92
C SER A 967 33.80 5.83 -63.08
N LEU A 968 32.79 4.98 -62.85
CA LEU A 968 32.23 4.10 -63.88
C LEU A 968 31.75 4.90 -65.11
N PRO A 969 32.03 4.45 -66.35
CA PRO A 969 31.58 5.14 -67.57
C PRO A 969 30.07 5.35 -67.68
N ASN A 970 29.66 6.47 -68.27
CA ASN A 970 28.25 6.81 -68.55
C ASN A 970 27.31 6.69 -67.32
N THR A 971 27.84 6.92 -66.12
CA THR A 971 27.12 6.74 -64.86
C THR A 971 26.87 8.08 -64.21
N ALA A 972 25.70 8.24 -63.60
CA ALA A 972 25.29 9.46 -62.94
C ALA A 972 25.75 9.46 -61.48
N TYR A 973 26.37 10.56 -61.06
CA TYR A 973 26.87 10.75 -59.70
C TYR A 973 26.44 12.11 -59.16
N ARG A 974 26.41 12.21 -57.83
CA ARG A 974 26.24 13.47 -57.12
C ARG A 974 27.56 13.85 -56.48
N LEU A 975 28.01 15.07 -56.74
CA LEU A 975 29.14 15.66 -56.03
C LEU A 975 28.61 16.62 -54.98
N GLU A 976 29.08 16.46 -53.74
CA GLU A 976 28.74 17.31 -52.61
C GLU A 976 29.95 18.16 -52.21
N PHE A 977 29.73 19.46 -52.06
CA PHE A 977 30.79 20.39 -51.69
C PHE A 977 30.58 20.87 -50.26
N PHE A 978 31.70 20.99 -49.55
CA PHE A 978 31.75 21.46 -48.17
C PHE A 978 32.81 22.55 -48.00
N SER A 979 32.61 23.42 -47.01
CA SER A 979 33.58 24.43 -46.61
C SER A 979 34.00 24.22 -45.16
N ASN A 980 35.28 24.47 -44.89
CA ASN A 980 35.86 24.39 -43.56
C ASN A 980 36.45 25.74 -43.14
N ALA A 981 36.43 26.02 -41.84
CA ALA A 981 37.04 27.23 -41.30
C ALA A 981 38.59 27.21 -41.37
N ALA A 982 39.19 26.01 -41.38
CA ALA A 982 40.62 25.79 -41.53
C ALA A 982 40.88 24.67 -42.54
N VAL A 983 42.04 24.70 -43.19
CA VAL A 983 42.49 23.63 -44.09
C VAL A 983 42.86 22.42 -43.24
N ASP A 984 42.32 21.26 -43.60
CA ASP A 984 42.64 20.00 -42.93
C ASP A 984 44.06 19.52 -43.32
N PRO A 985 44.97 19.25 -42.37
CA PRO A 985 46.37 18.92 -42.67
C PRO A 985 46.62 17.72 -43.61
N PRO A 986 45.76 16.68 -43.73
CA PRO A 986 45.92 15.59 -44.70
C PRO A 986 45.64 15.96 -46.16
N GLY A 987 44.97 17.09 -46.44
CA GLY A 987 44.61 17.51 -47.81
C GLY A 987 43.46 16.74 -48.49
N ASN A 988 43.07 15.58 -47.95
CA ASN A 988 41.88 14.79 -48.34
C ASN A 988 40.83 14.80 -47.20
N GLY A 989 40.59 16.01 -46.69
CA GLY A 989 40.08 16.21 -45.34
C GLY A 989 38.57 16.17 -45.15
N GLN A 990 38.18 16.35 -43.89
CA GLN A 990 36.79 16.34 -43.42
C GLN A 990 35.97 17.53 -43.97
N GLY A 991 34.65 17.40 -44.12
CA GLY A 991 33.77 18.46 -44.64
C GLY A 991 32.85 19.07 -43.58
N GLN A 992 33.12 20.32 -43.14
CA GLN A 992 32.41 20.91 -41.99
C GLN A 992 31.02 21.46 -42.32
N SER A 993 30.88 22.24 -43.40
CA SER A 993 29.63 22.94 -43.71
C SER A 993 29.23 22.70 -45.16
N PHE A 994 28.08 22.08 -45.37
CA PHE A 994 27.55 21.83 -46.69
C PHE A 994 27.32 23.14 -47.47
N ILE A 995 27.84 23.22 -48.70
CA ILE A 995 27.74 24.43 -49.55
C ILE A 995 26.94 24.22 -50.84
N GLY A 996 26.68 22.97 -51.23
CA GLY A 996 25.77 22.62 -52.32
C GLY A 996 26.16 21.33 -53.04
N THR A 997 25.34 20.94 -54.02
CA THR A 997 25.57 19.76 -54.86
C THR A 997 25.54 20.08 -56.35
N ILE A 998 26.13 19.19 -57.15
CA ILE A 998 25.85 19.08 -58.59
C ILE A 998 25.64 17.60 -58.93
N ASP A 999 24.70 17.33 -59.83
CA ASP A 999 24.55 16.01 -60.44
C ASP A 999 25.35 16.00 -61.76
N VAL A 1000 26.20 14.99 -61.94
CA VAL A 1000 27.11 14.85 -63.07
C VAL A 1000 26.94 13.49 -63.73
N THR A 1001 27.34 13.39 -65.00
CA THR A 1001 27.45 12.10 -65.71
C THR A 1001 28.86 11.99 -66.25
N THR A 1002 29.52 10.86 -65.98
CA THR A 1002 30.83 10.52 -66.54
C THR A 1002 30.71 10.23 -68.04
N ASP A 1003 31.76 10.52 -68.80
CA ASP A 1003 31.83 10.21 -70.22
C ASP A 1003 32.08 8.70 -70.47
N ALA A 1004 32.34 8.34 -71.73
CA ALA A 1004 32.58 6.95 -72.12
C ALA A 1004 33.89 6.39 -71.55
N GLU A 1005 34.79 7.26 -71.09
CA GLU A 1005 36.06 6.93 -70.45
C GLU A 1005 35.97 7.00 -68.91
N GLY A 1006 34.79 7.27 -68.35
CA GLY A 1006 34.59 7.37 -66.89
C GLY A 1006 34.95 8.73 -66.31
N MET A 1007 35.27 9.73 -67.12
CA MET A 1007 35.71 11.05 -66.67
C MET A 1007 34.56 12.07 -66.64
N HIS A 1008 34.59 12.95 -65.66
CA HIS A 1008 33.83 14.19 -65.65
C HIS A 1008 34.76 15.35 -65.28
N ILE A 1009 34.69 16.45 -66.03
CA ILE A 1009 35.39 17.70 -65.73
C ILE A 1009 34.34 18.78 -65.51
N HIS A 1010 34.23 19.28 -64.28
CA HIS A 1010 33.39 20.42 -63.99
C HIS A 1010 34.23 21.69 -63.93
N SER A 1011 33.84 22.70 -64.69
CA SER A 1011 34.64 23.91 -64.87
C SER A 1011 34.16 25.09 -64.03
N ASN A 1012 32.94 25.09 -63.48
CA ASN A 1012 32.43 26.15 -62.60
C ASN A 1012 31.23 25.67 -61.75
N PHE A 1013 31.46 25.34 -60.47
CA PHE A 1013 30.42 25.44 -59.43
C PHE A 1013 30.57 26.81 -58.75
N THR A 1014 29.53 27.63 -58.80
CA THR A 1014 29.50 28.96 -58.17
C THR A 1014 28.40 29.02 -57.13
N ARG A 1015 28.77 29.23 -55.87
CA ARG A 1015 27.84 29.57 -54.80
C ARG A 1015 27.94 31.06 -54.48
N ASN A 1016 26.82 31.78 -54.52
CA ASN A 1016 26.77 33.16 -54.02
C ASN A 1016 27.05 33.19 -52.51
N ARG A 1017 28.00 34.02 -52.08
CA ARG A 1017 28.38 34.25 -50.68
C ARG A 1017 27.26 34.89 -49.88
#